data_AF-A0A9W4SJ03-F1
#
_entry.id   AF-A0A9W4SJ03-F1
#
_cell.length_a   1.000
_cell.length_b   1.000
_cell.length_c   1.000
_cell.angle_alpha   90.00
_cell.angle_beta   90.00
_cell.angle_gamma   90.00
#
_symmetry.space_group_name_H-M   'P 1'
#
loop_
_entity.id
_entity.type
_entity.pdbx_description
1 polymer ?
#
loop_
_entity_poly.entity_id
_entity_poly.type
_entity_poly.pdbx_seq_one_letter_code
_entity_poly.pdbx_strand_id
1 'polypeptide(L)'
;MKNAEFDFSAASEAALLNEITKKKDQYEYCQEGTDGPLKIQWQKPHETNEKDAWRNTLGKNFESVLKNRDSKKYRSLPTSSKKPEERLKIKDARRFGMVDPFKYASYIDDKGWNPIAYFAQELQKEEEMKKRKGDNSNTTNEAEDLVNMIITGNLSRSGRESQRRDSGVSNVNSKPERNRKSSVSSTSTIKPPVPNKSSKRIQEKRNSKICPTSTGLNRIHCKNLVHRNLHCGNILIHSSMTLISDLGLCRRADNPHATGGAFGVLPYVAPEILRAKPYTKAADVYSFGTVMWELAFGRKPFSDRAHDLELATDIVNGAHPEIIEEIPECYLDLMKRCWDLDPFARPSAERLYVTVGEWLCKVFNVRESNISVQFLEAERRRLASIREGTGTINTPDQIESPINTPIHSPTSSEFNFDKHEHFEATFKSSFLKFESLQEPTIIFTRTNDPREHLAGLFKGMIRNASRNHRIHRIQFDLFRNKSTLMGAFAPSRSRLYAQPHDFNILQDDMEHDTSLPTFMVGYKNGFLPRQEPLAKLPERFYALEYLLQNMPIHLPNGKGGLLAKGQLGEAVKDLPQYDVSDIYDQRLLSALFRDYTFLTSAYLLEPCDIMYREKKDYGLGRSVLPKNIAIPLTTIAEKLHTFPFMEYALSYSLYNYQRIDPSKPIIYPNLKLVRAFAGTPSEHGFILVHVAMVAHSGNLVKHATEILDATQEQDRVKFNNALKHLNDTMTLINQEMDSMWERSNSMDYLKFRTFIMGSKNQPMFPNGVVYEGVSEKPLFYRGESGANDSMIPCMDNLLQITSKLPNNPLTEVLKDFRKYRPTNHKEFLDFVQRKAEEVNVRGFAIHDANSTALYLANMDQIRAFRHRHWNFAKEYIIKNTTHPVATGGSPIVTWLPNQLGTILDQMNIVGQTINYNELMPENKIIVDEIINKVDSQERVLKREVEFLKQKFGSNQDRVVV
;
A
#
# COMPACT_ATOMS: atom_id res chain seq x y z
N MET A 1 -62.87 -1.47 27.22
CA MET A 1 -63.52 -2.79 27.35
C MET A 1 -62.77 -3.78 26.46
N LYS A 2 -62.36 -4.91 27.06
CA LYS A 2 -62.18 -6.26 26.51
C LYS A 2 -61.16 -6.51 25.38
N ASN A 3 -60.12 -7.25 25.79
CA ASN A 3 -59.37 -8.34 25.14
C ASN A 3 -59.83 -8.84 23.77
N ALA A 4 -58.86 -9.14 22.89
CA ALA A 4 -58.67 -10.39 22.12
C ALA A 4 -57.54 -10.14 21.08
N GLU A 5 -56.38 -10.77 21.20
CA GLU A 5 -55.96 -12.02 20.54
C GLU A 5 -55.17 -11.81 19.23
N PHE A 6 -54.27 -12.75 18.99
CA PHE A 6 -53.18 -12.82 18.02
C PHE A 6 -53.64 -12.77 16.54
N ASP A 7 -52.79 -12.27 15.62
CA ASP A 7 -51.89 -13.11 14.79
C ASP A 7 -51.13 -12.26 13.73
N PHE A 8 -49.83 -12.49 13.54
CA PHE A 8 -49.03 -11.85 12.48
C PHE A 8 -48.61 -12.95 11.49
N SER A 9 -49.23 -12.98 10.31
CA SER A 9 -48.74 -13.74 9.16
C SER A 9 -48.63 -12.86 7.90
N ALA A 10 -47.59 -13.14 7.13
CA ALA A 10 -47.14 -12.58 5.86
C ALA A 10 -48.17 -11.78 5.02
N ALA A 11 -48.06 -10.45 5.00
CA ALA A 11 -48.79 -9.60 4.05
C ALA A 11 -48.21 -8.18 3.87
N SER A 12 -46.90 -8.03 3.59
CA SER A 12 -46.36 -6.72 3.17
C SER A 12 -45.34 -6.74 2.03
N GLU A 13 -44.93 -7.91 1.52
CA GLU A 13 -44.03 -8.00 0.36
C GLU A 13 -44.79 -8.00 -0.98
N ALA A 14 -46.04 -8.49 -0.99
CA ALA A 14 -46.89 -8.53 -2.19
C ALA A 14 -47.47 -7.17 -2.60
N ALA A 15 -47.61 -6.21 -1.66
CA ALA A 15 -48.09 -4.87 -1.97
C ALA A 15 -47.04 -4.03 -2.72
N LEU A 16 -45.76 -4.20 -2.36
CA LEU A 16 -44.65 -3.46 -2.97
C LEU A 16 -44.34 -3.95 -4.40
N LEU A 17 -44.46 -5.26 -4.64
CA LEU A 17 -44.26 -5.83 -5.99
C LEU A 17 -45.37 -5.40 -6.98
N ASN A 18 -46.60 -5.21 -6.51
CA ASN A 18 -47.73 -4.81 -7.35
C ASN A 18 -47.66 -3.34 -7.78
N GLU A 19 -47.01 -2.50 -6.99
CA GLU A 19 -46.86 -1.07 -7.31
C GLU A 19 -45.68 -0.81 -8.26
N ILE A 20 -44.63 -1.64 -8.19
CA ILE A 20 -43.51 -1.65 -9.14
C ILE A 20 -43.95 -2.17 -10.51
N THR A 21 -44.84 -3.17 -10.54
CA THR A 21 -45.35 -3.74 -11.80
C THR A 21 -46.29 -2.79 -12.55
N LYS A 22 -46.96 -1.86 -11.84
CA LYS A 22 -47.90 -0.88 -12.42
C LYS A 22 -47.25 0.30 -13.14
N LYS A 23 -45.92 0.46 -13.11
CA LYS A 23 -45.22 1.58 -13.78
C LYS A 23 -44.39 1.16 -15.00
N LYS A 24 -44.65 -0.04 -15.56
CA LYS A 24 -43.89 -0.58 -16.70
C LYS A 24 -44.36 -0.12 -18.09
N ASP A 25 -45.48 0.62 -18.19
CA ASP A 25 -46.13 0.96 -19.47
C ASP A 25 -46.12 2.46 -19.83
N GLN A 26 -44.97 3.15 -19.73
CA GLN A 26 -44.82 4.49 -20.31
C GLN A 26 -43.46 4.69 -20.98
N TYR A 27 -43.12 3.90 -22.00
CA TYR A 27 -42.23 4.37 -23.10
C TYR A 27 -42.55 3.56 -24.37
N GLU A 28 -43.31 4.18 -25.28
CA GLU A 28 -43.57 3.66 -26.63
C GLU A 28 -42.35 3.77 -27.54
N TYR A 29 -42.24 2.79 -28.45
CA TYR A 29 -41.33 2.75 -29.58
C TYR A 29 -41.63 3.86 -30.59
N CYS A 30 -40.60 4.51 -31.14
CA CYS A 30 -40.67 5.16 -32.45
C CYS A 30 -39.77 4.41 -33.44
N GLN A 31 -40.33 4.09 -34.61
CA GLN A 31 -39.78 3.26 -35.68
C GLN A 31 -38.62 3.91 -36.44
N GLU A 32 -37.87 3.04 -37.12
CA GLU A 32 -36.76 3.32 -38.04
C GLU A 32 -37.15 4.19 -39.25
N GLY A 33 -36.21 5.03 -39.68
CA GLY A 33 -36.28 5.75 -40.95
C GLY A 33 -34.96 6.44 -41.34
N THR A 34 -34.20 5.76 -42.21
CA THR A 34 -33.23 6.28 -43.21
C THR A 34 -32.00 7.11 -42.79
N ASP A 35 -30.83 6.50 -43.02
CA ASP A 35 -29.52 7.05 -43.43
C ASP A 35 -29.01 8.39 -42.86
N GLY A 36 -28.11 8.30 -41.88
CA GLY A 36 -27.18 9.37 -41.49
C GLY A 36 -26.46 9.09 -40.16
N PRO A 37 -25.20 9.53 -39.95
CA PRO A 37 -24.48 9.26 -38.71
C PRO A 37 -25.00 10.17 -37.58
N LEU A 38 -25.72 9.60 -36.61
CA LEU A 38 -26.18 10.32 -35.42
C LEU A 38 -25.03 10.52 -34.42
N LYS A 39 -24.62 11.79 -34.27
CA LYS A 39 -23.87 12.30 -33.12
C LYS A 39 -24.74 12.22 -31.86
N ILE A 40 -24.28 11.52 -30.82
CA ILE A 40 -24.87 11.65 -29.48
C ILE A 40 -24.16 12.80 -28.75
N GLN A 41 -24.90 13.88 -28.51
CA GLN A 41 -24.56 14.94 -27.55
C GLN A 41 -24.93 14.47 -26.14
N TRP A 42 -24.00 14.61 -25.18
CA TRP A 42 -24.30 14.46 -23.77
C TRP A 42 -25.02 15.71 -23.26
N GLN A 43 -26.34 15.65 -23.09
CA GLN A 43 -27.05 16.60 -22.23
C GLN A 43 -26.94 16.16 -20.78
N LYS A 44 -26.55 17.07 -19.90
CA LYS A 44 -26.54 16.88 -18.44
C LYS A 44 -27.97 16.60 -17.95
N PRO A 45 -28.18 15.63 -17.04
CA PRO A 45 -29.45 15.53 -16.34
C PRO A 45 -29.64 16.73 -15.42
N HIS A 46 -30.83 17.32 -15.47
CA HIS A 46 -31.32 18.27 -14.49
C HIS A 46 -31.31 17.63 -13.09
N GLU A 47 -30.79 18.37 -12.11
CA GLU A 47 -30.90 18.04 -10.69
C GLU A 47 -32.37 18.04 -10.26
N THR A 48 -32.87 16.88 -9.84
CA THR A 48 -34.06 16.77 -8.99
C THR A 48 -33.72 15.99 -7.71
N ASN A 49 -34.27 16.46 -6.60
CA ASN A 49 -33.87 16.19 -5.22
C ASN A 49 -34.15 14.77 -4.72
N GLU A 50 -33.21 13.83 -4.89
CA GLU A 50 -33.23 12.55 -4.16
C GLU A 50 -32.30 12.50 -2.92
N LYS A 51 -31.56 13.58 -2.64
CA LYS A 51 -30.76 13.70 -1.40
C LYS A 51 -31.57 14.09 -0.15
N ASP A 52 -32.80 14.58 -0.31
CA ASP A 52 -33.66 15.01 0.81
C ASP A 52 -34.65 13.94 1.29
N ALA A 53 -34.85 12.85 0.54
CA ALA A 53 -35.67 11.72 0.96
C ALA A 53 -34.92 10.75 1.90
N TRP A 54 -33.59 10.64 1.77
CA TRP A 54 -32.77 9.78 2.63
C TRP A 54 -32.43 10.41 4.00
N ARG A 55 -32.40 11.74 4.10
CA ARG A 55 -32.16 12.45 5.38
C ARG A 55 -33.39 12.53 6.29
N ASN A 56 -34.61 12.48 5.74
CA ASN A 56 -35.83 12.68 6.53
C ASN A 56 -36.36 11.41 7.24
N THR A 57 -35.88 10.22 6.88
CA THR A 57 -36.38 8.95 7.47
C THR A 57 -35.54 8.45 8.65
N LEU A 58 -34.27 8.86 8.75
CA LEU A 58 -33.38 8.52 9.88
C LEU A 58 -33.28 9.61 10.96
N GLY A 59 -33.68 10.85 10.66
CA GLY A 59 -33.65 11.97 11.61
C GLY A 59 -34.82 12.01 12.61
N LYS A 60 -35.95 11.36 12.34
CA LYS A 60 -37.15 11.48 13.19
C LYS A 60 -37.27 10.46 14.34
N ASN A 61 -36.44 9.41 14.34
CA ASN A 61 -36.44 8.41 15.43
C ASN A 61 -35.31 8.57 16.45
N PHE A 62 -34.39 9.52 16.23
CA PHE A 62 -33.28 9.77 17.16
C PHE A 62 -33.50 10.99 18.08
N GLU A 63 -34.41 11.92 17.72
CA GLU A 63 -34.76 13.09 18.54
C GLU A 63 -35.90 12.85 19.55
N SER A 64 -36.63 11.73 19.49
CA SER A 64 -37.67 11.39 20.48
C SER A 64 -37.14 10.67 21.73
N VAL A 65 -35.90 10.16 21.68
CA VAL A 65 -35.28 9.40 22.79
C VAL A 65 -34.33 10.26 23.64
N LEU A 66 -33.85 11.40 23.11
CA LEU A 66 -32.90 12.28 23.81
C LEU A 66 -33.53 13.51 24.48
N LYS A 67 -34.86 13.64 24.50
CA LYS A 67 -35.57 14.78 25.12
C LYS A 67 -36.13 14.55 26.53
N ASN A 68 -35.82 13.45 27.19
CA ASN A 68 -36.27 13.24 28.57
C ASN A 68 -35.20 12.57 29.44
N ARG A 69 -34.22 13.36 29.88
CA ARG A 69 -33.56 13.16 31.17
C ARG A 69 -32.71 14.37 31.51
N ASP A 70 -33.32 15.31 32.23
CA ASP A 70 -32.55 16.05 33.21
C ASP A 70 -33.34 16.34 34.48
N SER A 71 -32.61 16.27 35.59
CA SER A 71 -32.91 16.72 36.95
C SER A 71 -33.74 15.86 37.92
N LYS A 72 -32.99 15.28 38.87
CA LYS A 72 -33.19 15.31 40.35
C LYS A 72 -34.52 14.80 40.94
N LYS A 73 -34.46 13.70 41.73
CA LYS A 73 -34.82 13.66 43.19
C LYS A 73 -34.93 12.24 43.80
N TYR A 74 -34.48 12.14 45.07
CA TYR A 74 -34.68 11.11 46.11
C TYR A 74 -34.04 9.71 45.90
N ARG A 75 -33.00 9.27 46.66
CA ARG A 75 -32.81 8.95 48.10
C ARG A 75 -33.60 7.71 48.62
N SER A 76 -32.83 6.82 49.28
CA SER A 76 -33.13 5.81 50.33
C SER A 76 -33.89 4.51 50.03
N LEU A 77 -33.15 3.37 50.08
CA LEU A 77 -33.27 2.12 50.92
C LEU A 77 -34.66 1.65 51.47
N PRO A 78 -34.90 0.38 51.93
CA PRO A 78 -34.17 -0.91 51.81
C PRO A 78 -35.06 -2.22 51.70
N THR A 79 -34.39 -3.40 51.64
CA THR A 79 -34.71 -4.73 52.27
C THR A 79 -35.88 -5.65 51.84
N SER A 80 -35.47 -6.89 51.50
CA SER A 80 -35.85 -8.20 52.09
C SER A 80 -37.02 -9.07 51.57
N SER A 81 -36.64 -10.35 51.37
CA SER A 81 -37.31 -11.63 51.71
C SER A 81 -38.61 -12.02 50.97
N LYS A 82 -38.51 -12.99 50.04
CA LYS A 82 -38.74 -14.46 50.20
C LYS A 82 -40.23 -14.84 50.24
N LYS A 83 -40.77 -15.39 49.13
CA LYS A 83 -41.06 -16.84 48.89
C LYS A 83 -42.55 -17.17 49.18
N PRO A 84 -43.09 -18.38 48.87
CA PRO A 84 -42.98 -19.21 47.66
C PRO A 84 -44.29 -19.96 47.33
N GLU A 85 -44.72 -20.07 46.07
CA GLU A 85 -45.44 -21.28 45.61
C GLU A 85 -44.98 -21.65 44.19
N GLU A 86 -44.92 -22.96 43.95
CA GLU A 86 -44.55 -23.65 42.71
C GLU A 86 -43.05 -23.85 42.39
N ARG A 87 -42.42 -24.76 43.16
CA ARG A 87 -41.42 -25.69 42.61
C ARG A 87 -42.10 -27.02 42.31
N LEU A 88 -42.29 -27.37 41.04
CA LEU A 88 -41.85 -28.67 40.49
C LEU A 88 -42.08 -28.72 38.96
N LYS A 89 -41.03 -28.45 38.18
CA LYS A 89 -40.55 -29.24 37.02
C LYS A 89 -39.43 -28.49 36.25
N ILE A 90 -38.41 -28.03 36.97
CA ILE A 90 -37.08 -27.81 36.38
C ILE A 90 -36.33 -29.15 36.51
N LYS A 91 -36.68 -30.10 35.63
CA LYS A 91 -35.89 -31.31 35.38
C LYS A 91 -35.75 -31.68 33.90
N ASP A 92 -36.38 -30.95 32.97
CA ASP A 92 -36.30 -31.28 31.53
C ASP A 92 -35.52 -30.27 30.65
N ALA A 93 -35.12 -29.11 31.16
CA ALA A 93 -34.32 -28.13 30.39
C ALA A 93 -32.79 -28.31 30.46
N ARG A 94 -32.30 -29.37 31.12
CA ARG A 94 -30.88 -29.79 31.07
C ARG A 94 -30.60 -30.90 30.06
N ARG A 95 -31.61 -31.35 29.30
CA ARG A 95 -31.46 -32.44 28.33
C ARG A 95 -31.19 -31.99 26.89
N PHE A 96 -31.31 -30.70 26.58
CA PHE A 96 -31.13 -30.17 25.23
C PHE A 96 -30.17 -28.98 25.08
N GLY A 97 -29.32 -28.69 26.08
CA GLY A 97 -28.14 -27.84 25.87
C GLY A 97 -28.37 -26.47 25.21
N MET A 98 -29.57 -25.88 25.27
CA MET A 98 -29.84 -24.57 24.69
C MET A 98 -29.43 -23.51 25.71
N VAL A 99 -28.27 -22.90 25.47
CA VAL A 99 -27.86 -21.67 26.15
C VAL A 99 -28.48 -20.49 25.39
N ASP A 100 -29.19 -19.66 26.15
CA ASP A 100 -29.81 -18.38 25.82
C ASP A 100 -28.96 -17.48 24.88
N PRO A 101 -29.48 -17.09 23.68
CA PRO A 101 -28.80 -16.19 22.74
C PRO A 101 -28.57 -14.76 23.25
N PHE A 102 -29.11 -14.37 24.40
CA PHE A 102 -28.98 -13.00 24.90
C PHE A 102 -27.80 -12.79 25.85
N LYS A 103 -27.00 -13.83 26.16
CA LYS A 103 -25.73 -13.65 26.89
C LYS A 103 -24.57 -13.12 26.04
N TYR A 104 -24.73 -13.07 24.71
CA TYR A 104 -23.67 -12.67 23.76
C TYR A 104 -23.51 -11.15 23.60
N ALA A 105 -24.43 -10.35 24.13
CA ALA A 105 -24.35 -8.88 24.07
C ALA A 105 -23.24 -8.27 24.94
N SER A 106 -22.60 -9.07 25.82
CA SER A 106 -21.48 -8.58 26.66
C SER A 106 -20.11 -8.58 25.96
N TYR A 107 -20.02 -9.10 24.73
CA TYR A 107 -18.77 -9.21 23.95
C TYR A 107 -18.83 -8.47 22.60
N ILE A 108 -19.82 -7.59 22.44
CA ILE A 108 -19.94 -6.66 21.32
C ILE A 108 -19.71 -5.28 21.90
N ASP A 109 -18.54 -4.69 21.65
CA ASP A 109 -18.35 -3.25 21.78
C ASP A 109 -18.34 -2.61 20.38
N ASP A 110 -18.26 -1.28 20.33
CA ASP A 110 -18.31 -0.46 19.11
C ASP A 110 -17.19 -0.77 18.09
N LYS A 111 -16.30 -1.75 18.34
CA LYS A 111 -15.23 -2.20 17.45
C LYS A 111 -15.45 -3.58 16.81
N GLY A 112 -16.59 -4.23 17.05
CA GLY A 112 -16.95 -5.50 16.41
C GLY A 112 -16.35 -6.75 17.07
N TRP A 113 -16.89 -7.93 16.72
CA TRP A 113 -16.61 -9.23 17.36
C TRP A 113 -15.11 -9.59 17.42
N ASN A 114 -14.61 -9.93 18.61
CA ASN A 114 -13.22 -10.32 18.87
C ASN A 114 -13.07 -11.84 19.12
N PRO A 115 -12.79 -12.65 18.07
CA PRO A 115 -12.67 -14.10 18.21
C PRO A 115 -11.44 -14.55 19.02
N ILE A 116 -10.41 -13.71 19.17
CA ILE A 116 -9.20 -14.05 19.95
C ILE A 116 -9.54 -14.15 21.44
N ALA A 117 -10.37 -13.22 21.94
CA ALA A 117 -10.84 -13.24 23.33
C ALA A 117 -11.78 -14.44 23.61
N TYR A 118 -12.59 -14.84 22.62
CA TYR A 118 -13.47 -16.00 22.71
C TYR A 118 -12.68 -17.32 22.77
N PHE A 119 -11.71 -17.51 21.86
CA PHE A 119 -10.88 -18.72 21.86
C PHE A 119 -9.94 -18.82 23.08
N ALA A 120 -9.44 -17.69 23.59
CA ALA A 120 -8.67 -17.66 24.84
C ALA A 120 -9.51 -18.12 26.05
N GLN A 121 -10.79 -17.72 26.12
CA GLN A 121 -11.71 -18.19 27.17
C GLN A 121 -12.12 -19.66 27.00
N GLU A 122 -12.29 -20.17 25.78
CA GLU A 122 -12.60 -21.59 25.57
C GLU A 122 -11.40 -22.50 25.88
N LEU A 123 -10.17 -22.05 25.61
CA LEU A 123 -8.94 -22.74 26.02
C LEU A 123 -8.82 -22.80 27.56
N GLN A 124 -9.14 -21.71 28.26
CA GLN A 124 -9.20 -21.70 29.73
C GLN A 124 -10.28 -22.65 30.28
N LYS A 125 -11.45 -22.74 29.63
CA LYS A 125 -12.51 -23.69 30.03
C LYS A 125 -12.13 -25.13 29.77
N GLU A 126 -11.37 -25.42 28.71
CA GLU A 126 -10.79 -26.75 28.46
C GLU A 126 -9.75 -27.12 29.52
N GLU A 127 -8.91 -26.19 29.95
CA GLU A 127 -7.95 -26.40 31.06
C GLU A 127 -8.66 -26.68 32.40
N GLU A 128 -9.72 -25.93 32.71
CA GLU A 128 -10.54 -26.18 33.90
C GLU A 128 -11.29 -27.52 33.82
N MET A 129 -11.74 -27.94 32.64
CA MET A 129 -12.37 -29.24 32.43
C MET A 129 -11.36 -30.40 32.49
N LYS A 130 -10.11 -30.20 32.08
CA LYS A 130 -9.01 -31.16 32.25
C LYS A 130 -8.64 -31.31 33.73
N LYS A 131 -8.56 -30.20 34.48
CA LYS A 131 -8.37 -30.21 35.95
C LYS A 131 -9.50 -30.92 36.70
N ARG A 132 -10.75 -30.82 36.24
CA ARG A 132 -11.91 -31.51 36.85
C ARG A 132 -12.01 -33.00 36.53
N LYS A 133 -11.29 -33.51 35.53
CA LYS A 133 -11.35 -34.92 35.11
C LYS A 133 -10.30 -35.83 35.74
N GLY A 134 -9.45 -35.30 36.63
CA GLY A 134 -8.55 -36.14 37.44
C GLY A 134 -7.55 -36.96 36.63
N ASP A 135 -7.12 -36.46 35.47
CA ASP A 135 -6.10 -37.11 34.66
C ASP A 135 -4.72 -36.60 35.11
N ASN A 136 -4.19 -37.20 36.18
CA ASN A 136 -2.86 -36.95 36.71
C ASN A 136 -1.79 -37.64 35.83
N SER A 137 -1.60 -37.14 34.61
CA SER A 137 -0.35 -37.39 33.88
C SER A 137 0.49 -36.12 33.92
N ASN A 138 1.60 -36.19 34.67
CA ASN A 138 2.59 -35.14 34.86
C ASN A 138 3.06 -34.57 33.52
N THR A 139 2.46 -33.46 33.11
CA THR A 139 2.95 -32.54 32.07
C THR A 139 2.74 -31.11 32.54
N THR A 140 3.18 -30.81 33.77
CA THR A 140 3.09 -29.47 34.36
C THR A 140 4.38 -28.66 34.26
N ASN A 141 5.35 -29.05 33.42
CA ASN A 141 6.53 -28.22 33.18
C ASN A 141 6.59 -27.60 31.77
N GLU A 142 5.83 -28.08 30.77
CA GLU A 142 5.99 -27.56 29.40
C GLU A 142 5.33 -26.20 29.18
N ALA A 143 4.29 -25.81 29.94
CA ALA A 143 3.63 -24.51 29.78
C ALA A 143 4.36 -23.36 30.50
N GLU A 144 4.96 -23.62 31.67
CA GLU A 144 5.83 -22.65 32.34
C GLU A 144 7.20 -22.55 31.64
N ASP A 145 7.73 -23.67 31.12
CA ASP A 145 8.91 -23.63 30.26
C ASP A 145 8.59 -22.94 28.92
N LEU A 146 7.40 -23.06 28.33
CA LEU A 146 7.03 -22.29 27.12
C LEU A 146 6.89 -20.80 27.39
N VAL A 147 6.32 -20.38 28.53
CA VAL A 147 6.21 -18.95 28.87
C VAL A 147 7.59 -18.36 29.20
N ASN A 148 8.47 -19.12 29.87
CA ASN A 148 9.85 -18.69 30.10
C ASN A 148 10.73 -18.76 28.83
N MET A 149 10.44 -19.67 27.90
CA MET A 149 11.08 -19.79 26.57
C MET A 149 10.60 -18.68 25.61
N ILE A 150 9.39 -18.16 25.80
CA ILE A 150 8.86 -16.95 25.11
C ILE A 150 9.51 -15.66 25.66
N ILE A 151 9.94 -15.63 26.92
CA ILE A 151 10.45 -14.41 27.57
C ILE A 151 11.99 -14.26 27.48
N THR A 152 12.79 -15.33 27.39
CA THR A 152 14.26 -15.21 27.59
C THR A 152 15.18 -15.64 26.44
N GLY A 153 14.64 -16.19 25.34
CA GLY A 153 15.31 -16.22 24.04
C GLY A 153 16.81 -16.59 23.98
N ASN A 154 17.27 -17.61 24.71
CA ASN A 154 18.65 -18.12 24.56
C ASN A 154 18.69 -19.65 24.43
N LEU A 155 19.35 -20.10 23.36
CA LEU A 155 19.85 -21.46 23.16
C LEU A 155 21.34 -21.48 23.59
N SER A 156 21.66 -22.17 24.68
CA SER A 156 23.02 -22.68 24.89
C SER A 156 22.97 -24.14 25.27
N ARG A 157 23.62 -24.97 24.45
CA ARG A 157 23.94 -26.37 24.78
C ARG A 157 24.96 -26.41 25.91
N SER A 158 24.61 -27.07 27.01
CA SER A 158 25.58 -27.77 27.85
C SER A 158 25.06 -29.19 28.10
N GLY A 159 25.84 -30.19 27.71
CA GLY A 159 25.46 -31.59 27.78
C GLY A 159 25.40 -32.15 29.21
N ARG A 160 24.71 -33.27 29.33
CA ARG A 160 25.10 -34.38 30.19
C ARG A 160 24.80 -35.69 29.48
N GLU A 161 25.85 -36.48 29.34
CA GLU A 161 25.85 -37.90 29.03
C GLU A 161 24.95 -38.66 29.99
N SER A 162 24.26 -39.69 29.51
CA SER A 162 24.25 -41.01 30.17
C SER A 162 23.65 -42.07 29.25
N GLN A 163 24.55 -42.89 28.70
CA GLN A 163 24.45 -44.35 28.58
C GLN A 163 23.04 -44.97 28.44
N ARG A 164 22.80 -45.63 27.30
CA ARG A 164 22.24 -46.99 27.30
C ARG A 164 22.58 -47.73 25.99
N ARG A 165 23.61 -48.57 26.14
CA ARG A 165 23.96 -49.82 25.46
C ARG A 165 23.15 -50.19 24.21
N ASP A 166 23.89 -50.24 23.10
CA ASP A 166 23.73 -51.25 22.07
C ASP A 166 23.83 -52.67 22.66
N SER A 167 22.90 -53.51 22.23
CA SER A 167 23.20 -54.90 21.89
C SER A 167 22.10 -55.37 20.93
N GLY A 168 22.45 -55.42 19.64
CA GLY A 168 21.66 -56.11 18.63
C GLY A 168 21.81 -57.63 18.71
N VAL A 169 21.39 -58.27 17.60
CA VAL A 169 21.35 -59.73 17.33
C VAL A 169 20.05 -60.36 17.85
N SER A 170 19.21 -61.09 17.11
CA SER A 170 19.27 -61.86 15.85
C SER A 170 17.81 -62.11 15.42
N ASN A 171 17.42 -61.89 14.15
CA ASN A 171 17.42 -62.84 13.03
C ASN A 171 16.23 -63.85 12.99
N VAL A 172 15.76 -64.10 11.76
CA VAL A 172 14.99 -65.27 11.24
C VAL A 172 13.45 -65.13 11.03
N ASN A 173 13.08 -65.13 9.73
CA ASN A 173 12.03 -65.88 8.98
C ASN A 173 10.89 -66.55 9.79
N SER A 174 9.60 -66.62 9.40
CA SER A 174 9.02 -67.08 8.11
C SER A 174 7.48 -67.03 8.19
N LYS A 175 6.79 -66.85 7.03
CA LYS A 175 5.38 -67.21 6.73
C LYS A 175 5.07 -68.71 7.04
N PRO A 176 3.82 -69.28 6.98
CA PRO A 176 2.60 -68.83 6.27
C PRO A 176 1.22 -69.13 6.95
N GLU A 177 0.16 -68.75 6.22
CA GLU A 177 -1.28 -69.00 6.40
C GLU A 177 -1.70 -70.48 6.55
N ARG A 178 -2.86 -70.73 7.20
CA ARG A 178 -4.08 -71.34 6.58
C ARG A 178 -5.23 -71.66 7.57
N ASN A 179 -6.42 -71.21 7.17
CA ASN A 179 -7.73 -71.90 7.11
C ASN A 179 -8.34 -72.62 8.33
N ARG A 180 -9.60 -72.25 8.68
CA ARG A 180 -10.85 -73.05 8.45
C ARG A 180 -12.09 -72.37 9.08
N LYS A 181 -13.12 -72.06 8.27
CA LYS A 181 -14.46 -72.73 8.16
C LYS A 181 -15.38 -72.49 9.38
N SER A 182 -16.42 -71.66 9.31
CA SER A 182 -17.75 -71.79 8.65
C SER A 182 -18.85 -72.32 9.58
N SER A 183 -19.83 -71.48 9.91
CA SER A 183 -21.26 -71.86 10.03
C SER A 183 -22.16 -70.63 10.15
N VAL A 184 -23.35 -70.76 9.57
CA VAL A 184 -24.33 -69.73 9.21
C VAL A 184 -25.56 -69.89 10.12
N SER A 185 -26.15 -68.82 10.67
CA SER A 185 -27.62 -68.62 10.65
C SER A 185 -28.09 -67.20 10.99
N SER A 186 -29.14 -66.79 10.26
CA SER A 186 -30.27 -65.93 10.64
C SER A 186 -30.03 -64.44 10.95
N THR A 187 -30.24 -63.63 9.90
CA THR A 187 -31.14 -62.46 9.85
C THR A 187 -31.31 -61.64 11.15
N SER A 188 -30.48 -60.60 11.29
CA SER A 188 -30.92 -59.34 11.89
C SER A 188 -30.50 -58.20 10.98
N THR A 189 -31.43 -57.27 10.76
CA THR A 189 -31.27 -56.03 10.01
C THR A 189 -30.03 -55.28 10.49
N ILE A 190 -28.94 -55.38 9.72
CA ILE A 190 -27.72 -54.61 9.95
C ILE A 190 -28.08 -53.14 9.67
N LYS A 191 -28.29 -52.38 10.74
CA LYS A 191 -28.14 -50.92 10.70
C LYS A 191 -26.77 -50.65 10.05
N PRO A 192 -26.68 -49.74 9.06
CA PRO A 192 -25.37 -49.34 8.53
C PRO A 192 -24.48 -48.93 9.70
N PRO A 193 -23.21 -49.37 9.73
CA PRO A 193 -22.33 -49.11 10.85
C PRO A 193 -22.26 -47.61 11.10
N VAL A 194 -22.55 -47.21 12.33
CA VAL A 194 -22.37 -45.83 12.81
C VAL A 194 -20.94 -45.43 12.44
N PRO A 195 -20.72 -44.34 11.68
CA PRO A 195 -19.37 -43.93 11.31
C PRO A 195 -18.54 -43.72 12.57
N ASN A 196 -17.38 -44.35 12.61
CA ASN A 196 -16.39 -44.24 13.68
C ASN A 196 -16.08 -42.75 13.98
N LYS A 197 -15.83 -42.40 15.24
CA LYS A 197 -15.51 -41.01 15.69
C LYS A 197 -14.36 -40.33 14.92
N SER A 198 -13.56 -41.07 14.17
CA SER A 198 -12.45 -40.57 13.36
C SER A 198 -12.85 -39.91 12.03
N SER A 199 -14.02 -40.21 11.45
CA SER A 199 -14.43 -39.63 10.15
C SER A 199 -14.97 -38.20 10.26
N LYS A 200 -15.19 -37.70 11.48
CA LYS A 200 -15.57 -36.30 11.71
C LYS A 200 -14.47 -35.29 11.36
N ARG A 201 -13.19 -35.70 11.28
CA ARG A 201 -12.06 -34.76 11.27
C ARG A 201 -11.80 -34.00 9.97
N ILE A 202 -12.13 -34.52 8.78
CA ILE A 202 -11.66 -33.89 7.52
C ILE A 202 -12.50 -32.66 7.16
N GLN A 203 -13.82 -32.80 7.19
CA GLN A 203 -14.71 -31.68 6.90
C GLN A 203 -14.64 -30.60 7.98
N GLU A 204 -14.46 -31.00 9.25
CA GLU A 204 -14.17 -30.09 10.36
C GLU A 204 -12.85 -29.34 10.13
N LYS A 205 -11.78 -30.03 9.68
CA LYS A 205 -10.50 -29.40 9.31
C LYS A 205 -10.66 -28.42 8.13
N ARG A 206 -11.43 -28.76 7.09
CA ARG A 206 -11.72 -27.85 5.95
C ARG A 206 -12.49 -26.60 6.40
N ASN A 207 -13.55 -26.79 7.17
CA ASN A 207 -14.36 -25.69 7.72
C ASN A 207 -13.54 -24.80 8.68
N SER A 208 -12.58 -25.37 9.40
CA SER A 208 -11.65 -24.63 10.27
C SER A 208 -10.62 -23.78 9.51
N LYS A 209 -10.38 -24.04 8.22
CA LYS A 209 -9.46 -23.25 7.36
C LYS A 209 -10.19 -22.21 6.51
N ILE A 210 -11.37 -22.55 5.98
CA ILE A 210 -12.18 -21.64 5.17
C ILE A 210 -12.80 -20.49 5.99
N CYS A 211 -13.17 -20.74 7.26
CA CYS A 211 -13.79 -19.73 8.12
C CYS A 211 -12.84 -18.58 8.51
N PRO A 212 -11.60 -18.84 8.95
CA PRO A 212 -10.66 -17.73 9.18
C PRO A 212 -10.20 -17.08 7.87
N THR A 213 -10.15 -17.81 6.76
CA THR A 213 -9.87 -17.23 5.43
C THR A 213 -10.97 -16.25 5.02
N SER A 214 -12.26 -16.60 5.16
CA SER A 214 -13.36 -15.66 4.87
C SER A 214 -13.37 -14.47 5.83
N THR A 215 -12.98 -14.69 7.09
CA THR A 215 -12.80 -13.61 8.07
C THR A 215 -11.69 -12.64 7.66
N GLY A 216 -10.53 -13.16 7.25
CA GLY A 216 -9.41 -12.37 6.77
C GLY A 216 -9.78 -11.56 5.52
N LEU A 217 -10.45 -12.20 4.56
CA LEU A 217 -10.89 -11.54 3.33
C LEU A 217 -11.91 -10.43 3.63
N ASN A 218 -12.88 -10.70 4.51
CA ASN A 218 -13.85 -9.70 4.94
C ASN A 218 -13.16 -8.50 5.59
N ARG A 219 -12.16 -8.72 6.46
CA ARG A 219 -11.39 -7.63 7.08
C ARG A 219 -10.68 -6.75 6.03
N ILE A 220 -10.07 -7.37 5.02
CA ILE A 220 -9.43 -6.64 3.90
C ILE A 220 -10.49 -5.80 3.17
N HIS A 221 -11.62 -6.40 2.81
CA HIS A 221 -12.69 -5.73 2.07
C HIS A 221 -13.40 -4.62 2.87
N CYS A 222 -13.56 -4.77 4.18
CA CYS A 222 -14.09 -3.75 5.09
C CYS A 222 -13.18 -2.52 5.19
N LYS A 223 -11.86 -2.70 4.99
CA LYS A 223 -10.90 -1.58 4.84
C LYS A 223 -10.90 -0.97 3.44
N ASN A 224 -11.88 -1.34 2.63
CA ASN A 224 -12.02 -0.98 1.23
C ASN A 224 -10.82 -1.39 0.36
N LEU A 225 -10.16 -2.50 0.71
CA LEU A 225 -9.04 -3.06 -0.07
C LEU A 225 -9.49 -4.29 -0.86
N VAL A 226 -8.73 -4.61 -1.91
CA VAL A 226 -8.81 -5.82 -2.75
C VAL A 226 -7.43 -6.49 -2.67
N HIS A 227 -7.37 -7.81 -2.45
CA HIS A 227 -6.15 -8.61 -2.30
C HIS A 227 -5.38 -8.78 -3.61
N ARG A 228 -6.09 -9.07 -4.71
CA ARG A 228 -5.59 -9.20 -6.09
C ARG A 228 -4.68 -10.39 -6.41
N ASN A 229 -4.16 -11.09 -5.40
CA ASN A 229 -3.38 -12.33 -5.57
C ASN A 229 -3.78 -13.40 -4.54
N LEU A 230 -5.08 -13.59 -4.30
CA LEU A 230 -5.56 -14.56 -3.32
C LEU A 230 -5.50 -15.99 -3.92
N HIS A 231 -4.74 -16.88 -3.29
CA HIS A 231 -4.66 -18.30 -3.62
C HIS A 231 -4.12 -19.08 -2.41
N CYS A 232 -4.19 -20.41 -2.42
CA CYS A 232 -3.77 -21.22 -1.27
C CYS A 232 -2.30 -21.02 -0.88
N GLY A 233 -1.39 -20.78 -1.83
CA GLY A 233 0.00 -20.38 -1.55
C GLY A 233 0.18 -19.08 -0.74
N ASN A 234 -0.83 -18.21 -0.69
CA ASN A 234 -0.82 -16.97 0.11
C ASN A 234 -1.67 -17.08 1.39
N ILE A 235 -2.15 -18.27 1.72
CA ILE A 235 -2.87 -18.58 2.96
C ILE A 235 -1.90 -19.32 3.90
N LEU A 236 -1.42 -18.62 4.92
CA LEU A 236 -0.50 -19.16 5.91
C LEU A 236 -1.27 -19.91 7.00
N ILE A 237 -0.72 -21.04 7.43
CA ILE A 237 -1.28 -21.86 8.51
C ILE A 237 -0.22 -21.97 9.60
N HIS A 238 -0.51 -21.44 10.78
CA HIS A 238 0.33 -21.58 11.96
C HIS A 238 -0.51 -22.12 13.12
N SER A 239 -0.21 -23.35 13.55
CA SER A 239 -1.03 -24.12 14.50
C SER A 239 -2.49 -24.25 14.00
N SER A 240 -3.47 -23.70 14.74
CA SER A 240 -4.90 -23.66 14.36
C SER A 240 -5.32 -22.34 13.69
N MET A 241 -4.40 -21.40 13.46
CA MET A 241 -4.70 -20.10 12.86
C MET A 241 -4.42 -20.12 11.36
N THR A 242 -5.38 -19.59 10.59
CA THR A 242 -5.25 -19.37 9.15
C THR A 242 -5.22 -17.87 8.87
N LEU A 243 -4.19 -17.39 8.16
CA LEU A 243 -3.92 -15.97 7.91
C LEU A 243 -3.71 -15.71 6.40
N ILE A 244 -4.26 -14.63 5.88
CA ILE A 244 -3.98 -14.16 4.51
C ILE A 244 -2.70 -13.33 4.53
N SER A 245 -1.78 -13.65 3.61
CA SER A 245 -0.46 -13.00 3.47
C SER A 245 -0.27 -12.44 2.06
N ASP A 246 0.89 -11.84 1.77
CA ASP A 246 1.20 -11.22 0.46
C ASP A 246 0.27 -10.04 0.09
N LEU A 247 0.09 -9.12 1.03
CA LEU A 247 -0.68 -7.90 0.84
C LEU A 247 0.04 -6.84 -0.03
N GLY A 248 1.21 -7.17 -0.62
CA GLY A 248 2.00 -6.23 -1.43
C GLY A 248 1.25 -5.73 -2.68
N LEU A 249 0.28 -6.52 -3.14
CA LEU A 249 -0.58 -6.19 -4.26
C LEU A 249 -1.92 -5.60 -3.85
N CYS A 250 -2.23 -5.51 -2.54
CA CYS A 250 -3.47 -4.94 -2.06
C CYS A 250 -3.65 -3.51 -2.54
N ARG A 251 -4.83 -3.17 -3.06
CA ARG A 251 -5.19 -1.81 -3.51
C ARG A 251 -6.60 -1.47 -3.08
N ARG A 252 -6.94 -0.18 -3.05
CA ARG A 252 -8.29 0.24 -2.72
C ARG A 252 -9.28 -0.15 -3.82
N ALA A 253 -10.45 -0.65 -3.42
CA ALA A 253 -11.52 -1.07 -4.33
C ALA A 253 -12.19 0.10 -5.06
N ASP A 254 -12.08 1.32 -4.53
CA ASP A 254 -12.60 2.56 -5.13
C ASP A 254 -11.61 3.21 -6.12
N ASN A 255 -10.43 2.60 -6.33
CA ASN A 255 -9.50 2.97 -7.39
C ASN A 255 -9.29 1.82 -8.41
N PRO A 256 -10.35 1.44 -9.17
CA PRO A 256 -10.30 0.35 -10.15
C PRO A 256 -9.30 0.61 -11.30
N HIS A 257 -8.91 1.86 -11.55
CA HIS A 257 -8.07 2.26 -12.69
C HIS A 257 -6.56 2.04 -12.49
N ALA A 258 -6.12 1.39 -11.40
CA ALA A 258 -4.74 0.94 -11.22
C ALA A 258 -4.41 -0.20 -12.19
N THR A 259 -4.21 0.17 -13.45
CA THR A 259 -3.83 -0.69 -14.58
C THR A 259 -2.47 -1.32 -14.33
N GLY A 260 -2.51 -2.55 -13.85
CA GLY A 260 -1.49 -3.57 -14.10
C GLY A 260 -2.27 -4.76 -14.64
N GLY A 261 -1.87 -5.29 -15.80
CA GLY A 261 -2.53 -6.42 -16.44
C GLY A 261 -2.74 -7.60 -15.50
N ALA A 262 -3.51 -8.60 -15.94
CA ALA A 262 -3.86 -9.76 -15.12
C ALA A 262 -2.62 -10.31 -14.38
N PHE A 263 -2.65 -10.28 -13.06
CA PHE A 263 -1.55 -10.75 -12.21
C PHE A 263 -2.09 -11.79 -11.24
N GLY A 264 -1.39 -12.90 -11.12
CA GLY A 264 -1.70 -13.93 -10.13
C GLY A 264 -1.38 -15.33 -10.65
N VAL A 265 -1.94 -16.32 -9.97
CA VAL A 265 -1.89 -17.73 -10.39
C VAL A 265 -3.13 -17.98 -11.25
N LEU A 266 -2.95 -18.27 -12.54
CA LEU A 266 -3.99 -18.23 -13.59
C LEU A 266 -5.37 -18.82 -13.17
N PRO A 267 -5.47 -20.04 -12.61
CA PRO A 267 -6.75 -20.60 -12.13
C PRO A 267 -7.53 -19.79 -11.08
N TYR A 268 -6.87 -18.89 -10.34
CA TYR A 268 -7.48 -18.08 -9.29
C TYR A 268 -7.84 -16.68 -9.79
N VAL A 269 -7.44 -16.32 -11.02
CA VAL A 269 -7.69 -14.99 -11.59
C VAL A 269 -9.08 -14.96 -12.22
N ALA A 270 -9.89 -13.98 -11.80
CA ALA A 270 -11.27 -13.88 -12.25
C ALA A 270 -11.38 -13.57 -13.76
N PRO A 271 -12.43 -14.04 -14.46
CA PRO A 271 -12.62 -13.85 -15.90
C PRO A 271 -12.55 -12.39 -16.35
N GLU A 272 -13.12 -11.46 -15.58
CA GLU A 272 -13.09 -10.04 -15.90
C GLU A 272 -11.67 -9.46 -15.82
N ILE A 273 -10.82 -10.00 -14.95
CA ILE A 273 -9.42 -9.58 -14.80
C ILE A 273 -8.58 -10.08 -15.98
N LEU A 274 -8.81 -11.32 -16.43
CA LEU A 274 -8.18 -11.86 -17.65
C LEU A 274 -8.56 -11.05 -18.89
N ARG A 275 -9.74 -10.40 -18.89
CA ARG A 275 -10.18 -9.43 -19.91
C ARG A 275 -9.65 -8.00 -19.69
N ALA A 276 -8.66 -7.83 -18.82
CA ALA A 276 -8.07 -6.54 -18.44
C ALA A 276 -9.08 -5.52 -17.87
N LYS A 277 -10.23 -5.98 -17.33
CA LYS A 277 -11.12 -5.11 -16.57
C LYS A 277 -10.52 -4.84 -15.18
N PRO A 278 -10.88 -3.73 -14.53
CA PRO A 278 -10.41 -3.41 -13.19
C PRO A 278 -10.57 -4.50 -12.14
N TYR A 279 -9.61 -4.57 -11.21
CA TYR A 279 -9.78 -5.37 -10.00
C TYR A 279 -10.87 -4.77 -9.11
N THR A 280 -11.79 -5.62 -8.70
CA THR A 280 -12.85 -5.31 -7.73
C THR A 280 -12.80 -6.31 -6.58
N LYS A 281 -13.54 -6.05 -5.51
CA LYS A 281 -13.74 -7.01 -4.42
C LYS A 281 -14.30 -8.35 -4.93
N ALA A 282 -15.12 -8.32 -5.98
CA ALA A 282 -15.69 -9.52 -6.59
C ALA A 282 -14.62 -10.43 -7.26
N ALA A 283 -13.48 -9.87 -7.67
CA ALA A 283 -12.37 -10.66 -8.20
C ALA A 283 -11.72 -11.52 -7.11
N ASP A 284 -11.52 -10.99 -5.89
CA ASP A 284 -11.04 -11.81 -4.78
C ASP A 284 -12.05 -12.88 -4.35
N VAL A 285 -13.35 -12.61 -4.51
CA VAL A 285 -14.41 -13.59 -4.22
C VAL A 285 -14.33 -14.76 -5.21
N TYR A 286 -14.06 -14.51 -6.48
CA TYR A 286 -13.78 -15.57 -7.45
C TYR A 286 -12.57 -16.41 -7.01
N SER A 287 -11.47 -15.75 -6.64
CA SER A 287 -10.28 -16.43 -6.12
C SER A 287 -10.59 -17.26 -4.86
N PHE A 288 -11.45 -16.76 -3.98
CA PHE A 288 -11.92 -17.50 -2.82
C PHE A 288 -12.70 -18.76 -3.22
N GLY A 289 -13.54 -18.70 -4.25
CA GLY A 289 -14.19 -19.89 -4.84
C GLY A 289 -13.18 -20.95 -5.30
N THR A 290 -12.07 -20.53 -5.91
CA THR A 290 -11.00 -21.45 -6.33
C THR A 290 -10.25 -22.06 -5.12
N VAL A 291 -10.04 -21.29 -4.06
CA VAL A 291 -9.54 -21.81 -2.76
C VAL A 291 -10.51 -22.82 -2.16
N MET A 292 -11.82 -22.56 -2.22
CA MET A 292 -12.84 -23.52 -1.74
C MET A 292 -12.75 -24.84 -2.49
N TRP A 293 -12.58 -24.81 -3.81
CA TRP A 293 -12.45 -26.02 -4.61
C TRP A 293 -11.19 -26.80 -4.26
N GLU A 294 -10.04 -26.14 -4.19
CA GLU A 294 -8.78 -26.82 -3.85
C GLU A 294 -8.83 -27.47 -2.46
N LEU A 295 -9.44 -26.81 -1.46
CA LEU A 295 -9.65 -27.41 -0.15
C LEU A 295 -10.57 -28.64 -0.20
N ALA A 296 -11.56 -28.65 -1.09
CA ALA A 296 -12.51 -29.74 -1.24
C ALA A 296 -11.91 -30.95 -1.96
N PHE A 297 -11.03 -30.72 -2.94
CA PHE A 297 -10.50 -31.78 -3.81
C PHE A 297 -9.02 -32.09 -3.58
N GLY A 298 -8.30 -31.33 -2.75
CA GLY A 298 -6.92 -31.62 -2.32
C GLY A 298 -5.89 -31.61 -3.45
N ARG A 299 -6.24 -31.09 -4.64
CA ARG A 299 -5.39 -31.02 -5.83
C ARG A 299 -5.41 -29.60 -6.38
N LYS A 300 -4.36 -29.22 -7.12
CA LYS A 300 -4.31 -27.90 -7.76
C LYS A 300 -5.40 -27.78 -8.85
N PRO A 301 -6.05 -26.62 -8.99
CA PRO A 301 -7.05 -26.40 -10.03
C PRO A 301 -6.39 -26.47 -11.42
N PHE A 302 -7.03 -27.18 -12.36
CA PHE A 302 -6.52 -27.43 -13.73
C PHE A 302 -5.13 -28.10 -13.78
N SER A 303 -4.81 -28.93 -12.80
CA SER A 303 -3.50 -29.62 -12.70
C SER A 303 -3.16 -30.52 -13.89
N ASP A 304 -4.16 -30.92 -14.66
CA ASP A 304 -4.09 -31.83 -15.81
C ASP A 304 -3.61 -31.17 -17.11
N ARG A 305 -3.47 -29.85 -17.16
CA ARG A 305 -3.10 -29.11 -18.37
C ARG A 305 -2.22 -27.88 -18.12
N ALA A 306 -1.72 -27.29 -19.21
CA ALA A 306 -0.86 -26.10 -19.16
C ALA A 306 -1.60 -24.86 -18.66
N HIS A 307 -0.87 -23.95 -18.02
CA HIS A 307 -1.41 -22.68 -17.52
C HIS A 307 -1.14 -21.56 -18.54
N ASP A 308 -1.66 -21.75 -19.75
CA ASP A 308 -1.38 -20.92 -20.91
C ASP A 308 -2.60 -20.11 -21.38
N LEU A 309 -2.52 -19.55 -22.59
CA LEU A 309 -3.59 -18.77 -23.20
C LEU A 309 -4.86 -19.59 -23.43
N GLU A 310 -4.76 -20.90 -23.66
CA GLU A 310 -5.91 -21.78 -23.87
C GLU A 310 -6.71 -21.90 -22.57
N LEU A 311 -6.04 -22.18 -21.44
CA LEU A 311 -6.69 -22.17 -20.14
C LEU A 311 -7.29 -20.81 -19.79
N ALA A 312 -6.59 -19.71 -20.08
CA ALA A 312 -7.13 -18.37 -19.85
C ALA A 312 -8.40 -18.10 -20.67
N THR A 313 -8.45 -18.56 -21.92
CA THR A 313 -9.61 -18.44 -22.81
C THR A 313 -10.80 -19.24 -22.28
N ASP A 314 -10.56 -20.46 -21.82
CA ASP A 314 -11.61 -21.32 -21.26
C ASP A 314 -12.20 -20.75 -19.97
N ILE A 315 -11.36 -20.25 -19.05
CA ILE A 315 -11.81 -19.58 -17.82
C ILE A 315 -12.70 -18.38 -18.16
N VAL A 316 -12.26 -17.58 -19.15
CA VAL A 316 -13.04 -16.45 -19.66
C VAL A 316 -14.41 -16.90 -20.19
N ASN A 317 -14.49 -18.09 -20.80
CA ASN A 317 -15.73 -18.69 -21.29
C ASN A 317 -16.53 -19.47 -20.22
N GLY A 318 -16.13 -19.42 -18.95
CA GLY A 318 -16.85 -20.04 -17.84
C GLY A 318 -16.40 -21.45 -17.47
N ALA A 319 -15.26 -21.91 -17.98
CA ALA A 319 -14.66 -23.15 -17.51
C ALA A 319 -14.24 -23.01 -16.03
N HIS A 320 -14.56 -24.04 -15.25
CA HIS A 320 -14.09 -24.20 -13.88
C HIS A 320 -13.47 -25.60 -13.74
N PRO A 321 -12.62 -25.82 -12.72
CA PRO A 321 -12.09 -27.13 -12.43
C PRO A 321 -13.21 -28.18 -12.26
N GLU A 322 -12.91 -29.43 -12.62
CA GLU A 322 -13.87 -30.53 -12.56
C GLU A 322 -14.45 -30.71 -11.16
N ILE A 323 -15.77 -30.79 -11.05
CA ILE A 323 -16.48 -31.03 -9.80
C ILE A 323 -16.97 -32.49 -9.81
N ILE A 324 -16.41 -33.31 -8.92
CA ILE A 324 -16.90 -34.66 -8.65
C ILE A 324 -17.91 -34.56 -7.49
N GLU A 325 -19.04 -35.27 -7.55
CA GLU A 325 -20.24 -35.09 -6.70
C GLU A 325 -20.11 -35.51 -5.20
N GLU A 326 -18.97 -35.24 -4.58
CA GLU A 326 -18.63 -35.67 -3.21
C GLU A 326 -18.57 -34.53 -2.18
N ILE A 327 -19.17 -33.36 -2.49
CA ILE A 327 -19.17 -32.19 -1.60
C ILE A 327 -20.59 -31.83 -1.11
N PRO A 328 -20.73 -31.17 0.05
CA PRO A 328 -22.01 -30.73 0.58
C PRO A 328 -22.68 -29.74 -0.38
N GLU A 329 -24.01 -29.84 -0.55
CA GLU A 329 -24.75 -29.01 -1.51
C GLU A 329 -24.62 -27.51 -1.21
N CYS A 330 -24.70 -27.11 0.05
CA CYS A 330 -24.47 -25.73 0.48
C CYS A 330 -23.05 -25.23 0.17
N TYR A 331 -22.05 -26.12 0.22
CA TYR A 331 -20.68 -25.81 -0.15
C TYR A 331 -20.54 -25.62 -1.66
N LEU A 332 -21.13 -26.54 -2.43
CA LEU A 332 -21.18 -26.47 -3.90
C LEU A 332 -21.87 -25.20 -4.38
N ASP A 333 -23.02 -24.88 -3.82
CA ASP A 333 -23.80 -23.69 -4.16
C ASP A 333 -23.01 -22.40 -3.90
N LEU A 334 -22.41 -22.26 -2.71
CA LEU A 334 -21.60 -21.07 -2.40
C LEU A 334 -20.38 -20.98 -3.31
N MET A 335 -19.69 -22.09 -3.57
CA MET A 335 -18.53 -22.16 -4.45
C MET A 335 -18.88 -21.75 -5.88
N LYS A 336 -19.99 -22.26 -6.44
CA LYS A 336 -20.50 -21.86 -7.76
C LYS A 336 -20.89 -20.38 -7.80
N ARG A 337 -21.54 -19.86 -6.76
CA ARG A 337 -21.86 -18.42 -6.66
C ARG A 337 -20.61 -17.55 -6.58
N CYS A 338 -19.50 -18.04 -6.04
CA CYS A 338 -18.22 -17.32 -6.09
C CYS A 338 -17.64 -17.25 -7.51
N TRP A 339 -17.91 -18.26 -8.34
CA TRP A 339 -17.41 -18.37 -9.71
C TRP A 339 -18.34 -17.80 -10.79
N ASP A 340 -19.40 -17.10 -10.41
CA ASP A 340 -20.32 -16.50 -11.37
C ASP A 340 -19.56 -15.60 -12.37
N LEU A 341 -19.91 -15.69 -13.65
CA LEU A 341 -19.30 -14.88 -14.71
C LEU A 341 -19.65 -13.40 -14.53
N ASP A 342 -20.82 -13.10 -13.97
CA ASP A 342 -21.18 -11.75 -13.56
C ASP A 342 -20.57 -11.44 -12.17
N PRO A 343 -19.60 -10.52 -12.08
CA PRO A 343 -19.01 -10.14 -10.79
C PRO A 343 -20.05 -9.54 -9.82
N PHE A 344 -21.18 -9.02 -10.28
CA PHE A 344 -22.23 -8.48 -9.43
C PHE A 344 -23.14 -9.56 -8.82
N ALA A 345 -23.20 -10.75 -9.42
CA ALA A 345 -23.95 -11.89 -8.89
C ALA A 345 -23.18 -12.64 -7.78
N ARG A 346 -21.87 -12.39 -7.65
CA ARG A 346 -21.02 -12.99 -6.63
C ARG A 346 -21.34 -12.45 -5.23
N PRO A 347 -21.28 -13.28 -4.17
CA PRO A 347 -21.50 -12.81 -2.80
C PRO A 347 -20.41 -11.83 -2.34
N SER A 348 -20.73 -10.90 -1.44
CA SER A 348 -19.71 -10.07 -0.80
C SER A 348 -18.86 -10.91 0.19
N ALA A 349 -17.63 -10.45 0.51
CA ALA A 349 -16.81 -11.12 1.53
C ALA A 349 -17.48 -11.11 2.93
N GLU A 350 -18.31 -10.11 3.23
CA GLU A 350 -19.15 -10.11 4.42
C GLU A 350 -20.17 -11.25 4.38
N ARG A 351 -20.83 -11.45 3.25
CA ARG A 351 -21.77 -12.57 3.07
C ARG A 351 -21.06 -13.92 3.15
N LEU A 352 -19.84 -14.04 2.62
CA LEU A 352 -19.00 -15.24 2.76
C LEU A 352 -18.69 -15.51 4.24
N TYR A 353 -18.22 -14.49 4.96
CA TYR A 353 -17.90 -14.56 6.39
C TYR A 353 -19.11 -15.03 7.22
N VAL A 354 -20.28 -14.42 7.01
CA VAL A 354 -21.53 -14.82 7.70
C VAL A 354 -21.94 -16.25 7.33
N THR A 355 -22.00 -16.58 6.04
CA THR A 355 -22.46 -17.90 5.56
C THR A 355 -21.57 -19.03 6.09
N VAL A 356 -20.26 -18.88 6.00
CA VAL A 356 -19.30 -19.89 6.47
C VAL A 356 -19.28 -19.97 7.99
N GLY A 357 -19.42 -18.84 8.70
CA GLY A 357 -19.57 -18.81 10.16
C GLY A 357 -20.81 -19.56 10.65
N GLU A 358 -21.94 -19.42 9.94
CA GLU A 358 -23.14 -20.20 10.20
C GLU A 358 -22.92 -21.70 10.01
N TRP A 359 -22.19 -22.11 8.98
CA TRP A 359 -21.86 -23.52 8.76
C TRP A 359 -21.03 -24.07 9.90
N LEU A 360 -20.02 -23.33 10.36
CA LEU A 360 -19.22 -23.70 11.52
C LEU A 360 -20.12 -23.89 12.75
N CYS A 361 -20.95 -22.91 13.07
CA CYS A 361 -21.86 -23.01 14.22
C CYS A 361 -22.82 -24.21 14.11
N LYS A 362 -23.44 -24.41 12.95
CA LYS A 362 -24.43 -25.47 12.72
C LYS A 362 -23.80 -26.87 12.68
N VAL A 363 -22.62 -27.02 12.10
CA VAL A 363 -21.90 -28.31 12.05
C VAL A 363 -21.37 -28.71 13.42
N PHE A 364 -20.88 -27.75 14.23
CA PHE A 364 -20.30 -28.05 15.55
C PHE A 364 -21.33 -28.12 16.68
N ASN A 365 -22.36 -27.27 16.67
CA ASN A 365 -23.25 -27.06 17.82
C ASN A 365 -24.69 -27.53 17.63
N VAL A 366 -25.16 -27.74 16.39
CA VAL A 366 -26.58 -28.08 16.12
C VAL A 366 -26.66 -29.40 15.36
N ARG A 367 -26.86 -30.50 16.10
CA ARG A 367 -27.13 -31.80 15.49
C ARG A 367 -28.46 -31.71 14.70
N GLU A 368 -28.45 -32.21 13.47
CA GLU A 368 -29.63 -32.35 12.58
C GLU A 368 -30.15 -31.05 11.92
N SER A 369 -29.36 -29.97 11.89
CA SER A 369 -29.66 -28.87 10.96
C SER A 369 -29.47 -29.33 9.51
N ASN A 370 -30.25 -28.78 8.56
CA ASN A 370 -30.12 -29.08 7.12
C ASN A 370 -28.65 -29.00 6.65
N ILE A 371 -27.94 -27.94 7.06
CA ILE A 371 -26.51 -27.76 6.78
C ILE A 371 -25.66 -28.92 7.35
N SER A 372 -25.81 -29.26 8.63
CA SER A 372 -25.05 -30.36 9.24
C SER A 372 -25.32 -31.71 8.58
N VAL A 373 -26.55 -31.95 8.11
CA VAL A 373 -26.95 -33.16 7.39
C VAL A 373 -26.25 -33.23 6.03
N GLN A 374 -26.26 -32.14 5.26
CA GLN A 374 -25.56 -32.10 3.97
C GLN A 374 -24.05 -32.38 4.11
N PHE A 375 -23.40 -31.81 5.13
CA PHE A 375 -21.99 -32.08 5.41
C PHE A 375 -21.74 -33.54 5.83
N LEU A 376 -22.63 -34.14 6.62
CA LEU A 376 -22.54 -35.54 7.01
C LEU A 376 -22.78 -36.52 5.84
N GLU A 377 -23.73 -36.21 4.97
CA GLU A 377 -24.05 -37.04 3.81
C GLU A 377 -22.94 -37.01 2.76
N ALA A 378 -22.36 -35.84 2.50
CA ALA A 378 -21.20 -35.71 1.63
C ALA A 378 -20.02 -36.56 2.16
N GLU A 379 -19.75 -36.51 3.47
CA GLU A 379 -18.71 -37.34 4.09
C GLU A 379 -19.02 -38.84 4.00
N ARG A 380 -20.30 -39.25 4.12
CA ARG A 380 -20.70 -40.64 3.91
C ARG A 380 -20.46 -41.10 2.46
N ARG A 381 -20.82 -40.27 1.48
CA ARG A 381 -20.59 -40.56 0.04
C ARG A 381 -19.10 -40.72 -0.25
N ARG A 382 -18.28 -39.79 0.24
CA ARG A 382 -16.81 -39.84 0.12
C ARG A 382 -16.23 -41.13 0.73
N LEU A 383 -16.66 -41.51 1.93
CA LEU A 383 -16.21 -42.75 2.58
C LEU A 383 -16.68 -44.01 1.84
N ALA A 384 -17.84 -43.99 1.20
CA ALA A 384 -18.33 -45.09 0.36
C ALA A 384 -17.48 -45.23 -0.92
N SER A 385 -17.21 -44.13 -1.60
CA SER A 385 -16.32 -44.04 -2.78
C SER A 385 -14.91 -44.60 -2.49
N ILE A 386 -14.35 -44.29 -1.31
CA ILE A 386 -13.06 -44.86 -0.86
C ILE A 386 -13.15 -46.38 -0.65
N ARG A 387 -14.27 -46.89 -0.13
CA ARG A 387 -14.46 -48.33 0.10
C ARG A 387 -14.66 -49.12 -1.19
N GLU A 388 -15.22 -48.49 -2.22
CA GLU A 388 -15.48 -49.08 -3.53
C GLU A 388 -14.28 -49.00 -4.49
N GLY A 389 -13.18 -48.36 -4.07
CA GLY A 389 -11.97 -48.23 -4.86
C GLY A 389 -12.08 -47.24 -6.03
N THR A 390 -13.16 -46.47 -6.08
CA THR A 390 -13.44 -45.44 -7.10
C THR A 390 -13.09 -44.03 -6.62
N GLY A 391 -12.87 -43.84 -5.31
CA GLY A 391 -12.55 -42.55 -4.71
C GLY A 391 -11.05 -42.23 -4.64
N THR A 392 -10.72 -40.95 -4.73
CA THR A 392 -9.34 -40.44 -4.54
C THR A 392 -8.96 -40.43 -3.05
N ILE A 393 -7.83 -41.08 -2.71
CA ILE A 393 -7.28 -41.11 -1.35
C ILE A 393 -6.50 -39.82 -1.08
N ASN A 394 -7.20 -38.70 -0.88
CA ASN A 394 -6.58 -37.50 -0.32
C ASN A 394 -6.58 -37.64 1.21
N THR A 395 -5.47 -38.13 1.77
CA THR A 395 -5.33 -38.35 3.21
C THR A 395 -5.02 -37.04 3.95
N PRO A 396 -5.37 -36.92 5.24
CA PRO A 396 -5.20 -35.70 6.04
C PRO A 396 -3.76 -35.14 6.09
N ASP A 397 -2.75 -35.98 5.87
CA ASP A 397 -1.33 -35.64 6.06
C ASP A 397 -0.74 -34.83 4.90
N GLN A 398 -1.39 -34.83 3.72
CA GLN A 398 -0.98 -33.98 2.59
C GLN A 398 -1.33 -32.50 2.77
N ILE A 399 -2.12 -32.15 3.79
CA ILE A 399 -2.51 -30.75 4.10
C ILE A 399 -1.64 -30.12 5.20
N GLU A 400 -0.68 -30.88 5.76
CA GLU A 400 0.19 -30.45 6.87
C GLU A 400 1.70 -30.46 6.50
N SER A 401 2.08 -30.81 5.26
CA SER A 401 3.48 -30.77 4.82
C SER A 401 3.86 -29.38 4.27
N PRO A 402 4.95 -28.74 4.75
CA PRO A 402 5.46 -27.50 4.16
C PRO A 402 6.01 -27.79 2.76
N ILE A 403 5.58 -27.00 1.77
CA ILE A 403 6.18 -26.96 0.44
C ILE A 403 7.58 -26.37 0.57
N ASN A 404 8.58 -27.19 0.91
CA ASN A 404 9.99 -26.86 0.81
C ASN A 404 10.84 -28.13 0.82
N THR A 405 11.16 -28.66 -0.36
CA THR A 405 12.36 -29.46 -0.57
C THR A 405 13.18 -28.86 -1.73
N PRO A 406 14.48 -28.60 -1.56
CA PRO A 406 15.34 -28.14 -2.64
C PRO A 406 15.55 -29.26 -3.68
N ILE A 407 15.45 -28.92 -4.96
CA ILE A 407 15.82 -29.82 -6.07
C ILE A 407 17.35 -29.91 -6.11
N HIS A 408 17.91 -30.94 -5.49
CA HIS A 408 19.22 -31.48 -5.86
C HIS A 408 19.00 -32.64 -6.85
N SER A 409 19.66 -32.57 -8.01
CA SER A 409 19.74 -33.67 -9.00
C SER A 409 20.88 -34.63 -8.67
N PRO A 410 20.92 -35.86 -9.20
CA PRO A 410 20.06 -37.00 -8.88
C PRO A 410 20.89 -38.23 -8.40
N THR A 411 20.29 -39.13 -7.63
CA THR A 411 20.75 -40.52 -7.55
C THR A 411 19.57 -41.48 -7.67
N SER A 412 19.75 -42.44 -8.57
CA SER A 412 18.83 -43.49 -9.01
C SER A 412 18.18 -44.31 -7.88
N SER A 413 16.84 -44.37 -7.86
CA SER A 413 16.02 -45.60 -7.99
C SER A 413 14.59 -45.37 -7.46
N GLU A 414 13.64 -45.34 -8.40
CA GLU A 414 12.20 -45.68 -8.30
C GLU A 414 11.41 -45.37 -7.01
N PHE A 415 10.64 -44.28 -7.04
CA PHE A 415 9.31 -44.21 -6.43
C PHE A 415 8.34 -43.46 -7.37
N ASN A 416 7.32 -44.17 -7.85
CA ASN A 416 6.23 -43.66 -8.68
C ASN A 416 5.33 -42.71 -7.85
N PHE A 417 5.42 -41.41 -8.11
CA PHE A 417 4.36 -40.44 -7.85
C PHE A 417 3.69 -40.06 -9.18
N ASP A 418 2.39 -39.80 -9.13
CA ASP A 418 1.46 -39.61 -10.24
C ASP A 418 2.02 -38.84 -11.45
N LYS A 419 1.81 -39.44 -12.63
CA LYS A 419 2.30 -38.98 -13.94
C LYS A 419 1.46 -37.86 -14.60
N HIS A 420 0.67 -37.08 -13.85
CA HIS A 420 -0.32 -36.19 -14.47
C HIS A 420 -0.37 -34.73 -14.00
N GLU A 421 0.52 -34.26 -13.11
CA GLU A 421 0.63 -32.81 -12.89
C GLU A 421 1.46 -32.16 -14.01
N HIS A 422 0.85 -31.25 -14.77
CA HIS A 422 1.58 -30.43 -15.71
C HIS A 422 2.61 -29.58 -14.95
N PHE A 423 3.87 -29.51 -15.42
CA PHE A 423 4.98 -28.88 -14.67
C PHE A 423 4.75 -27.38 -14.38
N GLU A 424 3.84 -26.73 -15.12
CA GLU A 424 3.44 -25.33 -14.92
C GLU A 424 2.38 -25.13 -13.83
N ALA A 425 1.75 -26.21 -13.34
CA ALA A 425 0.82 -26.20 -12.22
C ALA A 425 1.57 -26.00 -10.89
N THR A 426 2.20 -24.84 -10.71
CA THR A 426 2.85 -24.40 -9.46
C THR A 426 2.24 -23.07 -9.01
N PHE A 427 2.31 -22.74 -7.71
CA PHE A 427 1.89 -21.44 -7.17
C PHE A 427 2.87 -20.32 -7.56
N LYS A 428 3.07 -20.13 -8.86
CA LYS A 428 3.93 -19.11 -9.41
C LYS A 428 3.09 -17.93 -9.89
N SER A 429 2.84 -16.99 -8.99
CA SER A 429 2.20 -15.72 -9.37
C SER A 429 3.06 -15.00 -10.40
N SER A 430 2.45 -14.56 -11.49
CA SER A 430 3.15 -13.84 -12.55
C SER A 430 2.22 -12.86 -13.25
N PHE A 431 2.80 -11.96 -14.04
CA PHE A 431 2.02 -11.17 -15.00
C PHE A 431 1.58 -12.09 -16.14
N LEU A 432 0.28 -12.21 -16.30
CA LEU A 432 -0.38 -12.98 -17.34
C LEU A 432 -0.55 -12.08 -18.57
N LYS A 433 0.20 -12.37 -19.64
CA LYS A 433 0.22 -11.58 -20.87
C LYS A 433 -0.84 -12.07 -21.85
N PHE A 434 -2.11 -11.82 -21.54
CA PHE A 434 -3.26 -12.19 -22.39
C PHE A 434 -4.03 -10.93 -22.81
N GLU A 435 -3.32 -9.94 -23.36
CA GLU A 435 -3.84 -8.58 -23.63
C GLU A 435 -4.85 -8.49 -24.81
N SER A 436 -5.48 -9.59 -25.22
CA SER A 436 -6.35 -9.65 -26.41
C SER A 436 -7.45 -10.72 -26.37
N LEU A 437 -7.94 -11.12 -25.20
CA LEU A 437 -9.09 -12.06 -25.11
C LEU A 437 -10.40 -11.31 -25.43
N GLN A 438 -11.09 -11.72 -26.51
CA GLN A 438 -12.35 -11.11 -26.97
C GLN A 438 -13.50 -11.33 -25.96
N GLU A 439 -14.49 -10.43 -25.93
CA GLU A 439 -15.72 -10.66 -25.15
C GLU A 439 -16.46 -11.89 -25.70
N PRO A 440 -17.05 -12.75 -24.83
CA PRO A 440 -17.95 -13.77 -25.32
C PRO A 440 -19.08 -13.06 -26.06
N THR A 441 -19.35 -13.50 -27.29
CA THR A 441 -20.54 -13.05 -28.01
C THR A 441 -21.74 -13.63 -27.28
N ILE A 442 -22.32 -12.87 -26.35
CA ILE A 442 -23.64 -13.18 -25.81
C ILE A 442 -24.63 -12.83 -26.92
N ILE A 443 -24.86 -13.79 -27.82
CA ILE A 443 -25.96 -13.71 -28.76
C ILE A 443 -27.22 -13.94 -27.92
N PHE A 444 -27.97 -12.87 -27.65
CA PHE A 444 -29.35 -13.02 -27.18
C PHE A 444 -30.20 -13.53 -28.35
N THR A 445 -30.12 -14.83 -28.66
CA THR A 445 -31.16 -15.47 -29.46
C THR A 445 -32.36 -15.67 -28.54
N ARG A 446 -33.41 -14.87 -28.75
CA ARG A 446 -34.76 -15.27 -28.34
C ARG A 446 -35.07 -16.60 -29.02
N THR A 447 -34.88 -17.71 -28.32
CA THR A 447 -35.70 -18.93 -28.26
C THR A 447 -34.86 -20.09 -27.73
N ASN A 448 -35.37 -20.76 -26.69
CA ASN A 448 -34.85 -22.03 -26.18
C ASN A 448 -35.00 -23.14 -27.24
N ASP A 449 -33.90 -23.70 -27.76
CA ASP A 449 -33.89 -25.05 -28.34
C ASP A 449 -32.62 -25.81 -27.87
N PRO A 450 -32.75 -26.94 -27.15
CA PRO A 450 -31.62 -27.73 -26.62
C PRO A 450 -30.77 -28.48 -27.66
N ARG A 451 -31.00 -28.32 -28.97
CA ARG A 451 -30.33 -29.17 -29.99
C ARG A 451 -29.10 -28.59 -30.67
N GLU A 452 -28.79 -27.29 -30.51
CA GLU A 452 -27.60 -26.70 -31.15
C GLU A 452 -26.31 -26.79 -30.29
N HIS A 453 -26.42 -27.20 -29.03
CA HIS A 453 -25.27 -27.34 -28.13
C HIS A 453 -24.35 -28.54 -28.49
N LEU A 454 -24.76 -29.39 -29.43
CA LEU A 454 -24.00 -30.59 -29.84
C LEU A 454 -23.17 -30.42 -31.12
N ALA A 455 -23.26 -29.28 -31.83
CA ALA A 455 -22.54 -29.10 -33.09
C ALA A 455 -21.18 -28.37 -32.95
N GLY A 456 -20.92 -27.71 -31.82
CA GLY A 456 -19.66 -27.02 -31.56
C GLY A 456 -18.49 -27.92 -31.13
N LEU A 457 -18.79 -29.15 -30.70
CA LEU A 457 -17.82 -30.06 -30.08
C LEU A 457 -16.95 -30.86 -31.07
N PHE A 458 -17.08 -30.65 -32.39
CA PHE A 458 -16.42 -31.51 -33.39
C PHE A 458 -15.43 -30.85 -34.37
N LYS A 459 -15.04 -29.58 -34.16
CA LYS A 459 -14.11 -28.87 -35.07
C LYS A 459 -12.77 -28.41 -34.46
N GLY A 460 -12.40 -28.93 -33.29
CA GLY A 460 -11.09 -28.68 -32.67
C GLY A 460 -10.04 -29.76 -32.92
N MET A 461 -10.42 -30.92 -33.47
CA MET A 461 -9.48 -31.98 -33.82
C MET A 461 -9.12 -31.88 -35.31
N ILE A 462 -7.92 -31.35 -35.58
CA ILE A 462 -7.03 -31.54 -36.74
C ILE A 462 -6.35 -30.20 -37.05
N ARG A 463 -5.14 -30.02 -36.49
CA ARG A 463 -3.94 -29.55 -37.21
C ARG A 463 -2.77 -29.39 -36.22
N ASN A 464 -1.97 -30.44 -36.12
CA ASN A 464 -0.61 -30.36 -35.62
C ASN A 464 0.26 -31.14 -36.60
N ALA A 465 1.10 -30.45 -37.38
CA ALA A 465 2.34 -30.96 -37.98
C ALA A 465 2.95 -29.93 -38.96
N SER A 466 4.11 -29.34 -38.61
CA SER A 466 5.37 -29.51 -39.37
C SER A 466 6.49 -28.51 -38.99
N ARG A 467 7.55 -29.07 -38.41
CA ARG A 467 8.99 -28.96 -38.75
C ARG A 467 9.67 -27.59 -39.02
N ASN A 468 10.62 -27.25 -38.14
CA ASN A 468 12.09 -27.20 -38.34
C ASN A 468 12.67 -26.85 -39.74
N HIS A 469 13.45 -25.74 -39.87
CA HIS A 469 14.92 -25.69 -40.16
C HIS A 469 15.50 -24.29 -40.56
N ARG A 470 16.65 -23.95 -39.94
CA ARG A 470 17.96 -23.41 -40.44
C ARG A 470 18.16 -22.08 -41.24
N ILE A 471 19.09 -21.26 -40.67
CA ILE A 471 20.34 -20.61 -41.22
C ILE A 471 20.24 -19.42 -42.24
N HIS A 472 20.79 -18.23 -41.90
CA HIS A 472 22.06 -17.66 -42.45
C HIS A 472 22.50 -16.29 -41.85
N ARG A 473 23.82 -16.16 -41.71
CA ARG A 473 24.69 -15.01 -41.37
C ARG A 473 24.84 -14.04 -42.55
N ILE A 474 24.97 -12.73 -42.29
CA ILE A 474 25.79 -11.77 -43.07
C ILE A 474 26.45 -10.75 -42.10
N GLN A 475 27.78 -10.57 -42.22
CA GLN A 475 28.62 -9.54 -41.59
C GLN A 475 28.64 -8.26 -42.46
N PHE A 476 28.91 -7.08 -41.87
CA PHE A 476 30.09 -6.26 -42.19
C PHE A 476 30.24 -5.04 -41.25
N ASP A 477 31.48 -4.81 -40.81
CA ASP A 477 31.98 -3.64 -40.09
C ASP A 477 31.86 -2.34 -40.91
N LEU A 478 31.91 -1.17 -40.24
CA LEU A 478 32.74 -0.02 -40.66
C LEU A 478 32.80 1.13 -39.62
N PHE A 479 34.05 1.53 -39.39
CA PHE A 479 34.62 2.80 -38.92
C PHE A 479 34.81 3.15 -37.43
N ARG A 480 36.12 3.32 -37.15
CA ARG A 480 36.80 3.80 -35.96
C ARG A 480 37.42 5.19 -36.29
N ASN A 481 37.56 6.01 -35.25
CA ASN A 481 38.42 7.20 -35.09
C ASN A 481 38.00 8.55 -35.69
N LYS A 482 37.84 9.54 -34.78
CA LYS A 482 38.70 10.73 -34.74
C LYS A 482 38.67 11.40 -33.36
N SER A 483 39.84 11.87 -32.95
CA SER A 483 40.15 12.58 -31.71
C SER A 483 40.45 14.06 -31.97
N THR A 484 40.36 14.84 -30.87
CA THR A 484 41.08 16.10 -30.56
C THR A 484 40.54 17.43 -31.12
N LEU A 485 40.07 18.35 -30.24
CA LEU A 485 40.81 19.56 -29.78
C LEU A 485 40.01 20.43 -28.77
N MET A 486 40.70 20.86 -27.70
CA MET A 486 40.66 22.12 -26.88
C MET A 486 39.30 22.76 -26.47
N GLY A 487 39.11 23.37 -25.29
CA GLY A 487 39.99 23.79 -24.21
C GLY A 487 39.35 24.97 -23.44
N ALA A 488 39.71 25.12 -22.16
CA ALA A 488 39.52 26.27 -21.25
C ALA A 488 38.11 26.60 -20.71
N PHE A 489 37.91 26.41 -19.39
CA PHE A 489 37.70 27.48 -18.38
C PHE A 489 37.48 26.82 -17.01
N ALA A 490 38.46 26.94 -16.12
CA ALA A 490 38.35 26.57 -14.70
C ALA A 490 38.40 27.87 -13.87
N PRO A 491 37.49 28.10 -12.90
CA PRO A 491 37.68 29.14 -11.91
C PRO A 491 38.55 28.65 -10.76
N SER A 492 39.48 29.51 -10.38
CA SER A 492 40.47 29.40 -9.31
C SER A 492 39.90 29.03 -7.94
N ARG A 493 40.55 28.05 -7.29
CA ARG A 493 40.44 27.80 -5.85
C ARG A 493 41.21 28.88 -5.09
N SER A 494 40.51 29.73 -4.34
CA SER A 494 41.07 30.42 -3.18
C SER A 494 40.50 29.78 -1.93
N ARG A 495 41.30 28.89 -1.30
CA ARG A 495 41.07 28.45 0.08
C ARG A 495 41.42 29.62 1.00
N LEU A 496 40.40 30.31 1.50
CA LEU A 496 40.53 31.04 2.76
C LEU A 496 40.21 30.05 3.87
N TYR A 497 41.25 29.58 4.56
CA TYR A 497 41.12 28.88 5.83
C TYR A 497 40.65 29.89 6.88
N ALA A 498 39.33 30.03 7.05
CA ALA A 498 38.75 30.64 8.23
C ALA A 498 38.74 29.61 9.36
N GLN A 499 39.21 30.01 10.54
CA GLN A 499 39.11 29.25 11.78
C GLN A 499 37.65 28.82 12.03
N PRO A 500 37.37 27.63 12.57
CA PRO A 500 36.01 27.11 12.67
C PRO A 500 35.26 27.86 13.78
N HIS A 501 34.42 28.82 13.40
CA HIS A 501 33.37 29.30 14.28
C HIS A 501 32.31 28.20 14.44
N ASP A 502 31.86 27.96 15.68
CA ASP A 502 30.66 27.18 15.95
C ASP A 502 29.44 27.88 15.31
N PHE A 503 28.49 27.08 14.80
CA PHE A 503 27.27 27.62 14.21
C PHE A 503 26.32 28.09 15.32
N ASN A 504 25.84 29.33 15.24
CA ASN A 504 24.89 29.87 16.22
C ASN A 504 23.45 29.38 15.92
N ILE A 505 23.02 28.34 16.62
CA ILE A 505 21.64 27.83 16.52
C ILE A 505 20.70 28.73 17.31
N LEU A 506 19.62 29.14 16.67
CA LEU A 506 18.61 29.98 17.31
C LEU A 506 17.90 29.24 18.46
N GLN A 507 17.88 29.88 19.63
CA GLN A 507 17.21 29.37 20.83
C GLN A 507 15.71 29.70 20.83
N ASP A 508 15.32 30.83 20.24
CA ASP A 508 13.94 31.21 19.96
C ASP A 508 13.80 31.65 18.48
N ASP A 509 12.58 31.90 18.02
CA ASP A 509 12.30 32.27 16.63
C ASP A 509 12.53 33.76 16.32
N MET A 510 12.75 34.61 17.32
CA MET A 510 12.82 36.07 17.15
C MET A 510 11.68 36.61 16.26
N GLU A 511 10.44 36.16 16.49
CA GLU A 511 9.29 36.33 15.57
C GLU A 511 8.98 37.80 15.21
N HIS A 512 9.41 38.78 16.00
CA HIS A 512 9.17 40.20 15.73
C HIS A 512 10.31 40.93 15.00
N ASP A 513 11.47 40.30 14.85
CA ASP A 513 12.62 40.91 14.16
C ASP A 513 12.57 40.65 12.65
N THR A 514 12.24 41.69 11.88
CA THR A 514 12.16 41.66 10.41
C THR A 514 13.48 41.98 9.71
N SER A 515 14.54 42.32 10.47
CA SER A 515 15.87 42.61 9.92
C SER A 515 16.68 41.33 9.67
N LEU A 516 16.41 40.29 10.46
CA LEU A 516 17.08 39.00 10.34
C LEU A 516 16.50 38.16 9.18
N PRO A 517 17.32 37.36 8.49
CA PRO A 517 16.85 36.46 7.44
C PRO A 517 15.67 35.59 7.89
N THR A 518 14.73 35.36 6.98
CA THR A 518 13.51 34.61 7.26
C THR A 518 13.77 33.14 7.58
N PHE A 519 14.75 32.52 6.92
CA PHE A 519 15.15 31.13 7.15
C PHE A 519 16.45 31.09 7.95
N MET A 520 16.31 30.75 9.24
CA MET A 520 17.44 30.52 10.13
C MET A 520 17.18 29.27 10.97
N VAL A 521 18.19 28.43 11.12
CA VAL A 521 18.07 27.15 11.83
C VAL A 521 17.95 27.39 13.34
N GLY A 522 16.90 26.83 13.94
CA GLY A 522 16.64 26.94 15.38
C GLY A 522 16.02 25.70 15.99
N TYR A 523 16.04 25.59 17.32
CA TYR A 523 15.46 24.44 18.01
C TYR A 523 13.92 24.42 17.98
N LYS A 524 13.27 25.57 17.80
CA LYS A 524 11.81 25.69 17.73
C LYS A 524 11.27 25.52 16.31
N ASN A 525 11.81 26.27 15.36
CA ASN A 525 11.36 26.31 13.97
C ASN A 525 12.09 25.28 13.08
N GLY A 526 13.23 24.74 13.50
CA GLY A 526 14.04 23.84 12.66
C GLY A 526 14.44 24.53 11.36
N PHE A 527 14.02 23.97 10.24
CA PHE A 527 14.20 24.53 8.89
C PHE A 527 12.97 25.31 8.36
N LEU A 528 11.90 25.46 9.15
CA LEU A 528 10.81 26.37 8.80
C LEU A 528 11.23 27.83 8.96
N PRO A 529 10.56 28.78 8.28
CA PRO A 529 10.82 30.19 8.49
C PRO A 529 10.57 30.59 9.95
N ARG A 530 11.36 31.54 10.44
CA ARG A 530 11.22 32.13 11.79
C ARG A 530 9.87 32.79 12.02
N GLN A 531 9.28 33.31 10.95
CA GLN A 531 8.01 34.03 10.96
C GLN A 531 7.04 33.35 9.99
N GLU A 532 5.76 33.34 10.36
CA GLU A 532 4.72 32.84 9.46
C GLU A 532 4.72 33.63 8.14
N PRO A 533 4.64 32.93 6.97
CA PRO A 533 4.70 33.60 5.69
C PRO A 533 3.65 34.71 5.55
N LEU A 534 4.06 35.82 4.93
CA LEU A 534 3.11 36.90 4.66
C LEU A 534 2.13 36.45 3.56
N ALA A 535 0.86 36.28 3.94
CA ALA A 535 -0.17 35.73 3.07
C ALA A 535 -0.77 36.76 2.09
N LYS A 536 -0.81 38.04 2.48
CA LYS A 536 -1.35 39.13 1.67
C LYS A 536 -0.30 40.22 1.51
N LEU A 537 -0.03 40.63 0.28
CA LEU A 537 0.90 41.72 0.01
C LEU A 537 0.32 43.09 0.42
N PRO A 538 1.18 44.08 0.74
CA PRO A 538 0.76 45.46 0.96
C PRO A 538 0.06 46.07 -0.26
N GLU A 539 -0.78 47.09 -0.03
CA GLU A 539 -1.59 47.75 -1.07
C GLU A 539 -0.77 48.26 -2.26
N ARG A 540 0.48 48.66 -2.04
CA ARG A 540 1.45 49.01 -3.09
C ARG A 540 1.50 47.95 -4.20
N PHE A 541 1.38 46.67 -3.86
CA PHE A 541 1.48 45.54 -4.77
C PHE A 541 0.11 44.97 -5.19
N TYR A 542 -0.96 45.76 -5.10
CA TYR A 542 -2.32 45.31 -5.42
C TYR A 542 -2.44 44.63 -6.79
N ALA A 543 -1.83 45.17 -7.85
CA ALA A 543 -1.91 44.58 -9.19
C ALA A 543 -1.27 43.19 -9.26
N LEU A 544 -0.13 42.99 -8.58
CA LEU A 544 0.53 41.69 -8.47
C LEU A 544 -0.33 40.69 -7.67
N GLU A 545 -0.84 41.11 -6.51
CA GLU A 545 -1.74 40.29 -5.68
C GLU A 545 -3.00 39.88 -6.45
N TYR A 546 -3.64 40.83 -7.13
CA TYR A 546 -4.84 40.59 -7.94
C TYR A 546 -4.56 39.56 -9.04
N LEU A 547 -3.45 39.72 -9.75
CA LEU A 547 -3.07 38.81 -10.82
C LEU A 547 -2.83 37.39 -10.28
N LEU A 548 -2.11 37.25 -9.17
CA LEU A 548 -1.84 35.97 -8.52
C LEU A 548 -3.09 35.29 -7.96
N GLN A 549 -4.05 36.04 -7.42
CA GLN A 549 -5.32 35.48 -6.94
C GLN A 549 -6.22 34.97 -8.08
N ASN A 550 -6.12 35.57 -9.26
CA ASN A 550 -6.90 35.19 -10.44
C ASN A 550 -6.14 34.24 -11.38
N MET A 551 -4.86 34.00 -11.13
CA MET A 551 -3.98 33.14 -11.93
C MET A 551 -4.38 31.65 -11.97
N PRO A 552 -4.74 30.99 -10.85
CA PRO A 552 -4.83 29.53 -10.80
C PRO A 552 -5.80 28.95 -11.82
N ILE A 553 -5.57 27.70 -12.25
CA ILE A 553 -6.47 26.99 -13.15
C ILE A 553 -7.88 26.92 -12.53
N HIS A 554 -7.98 26.51 -11.27
CA HIS A 554 -9.24 26.47 -10.53
C HIS A 554 -9.27 27.54 -9.45
N LEU A 555 -10.25 28.45 -9.54
CA LEU A 555 -10.50 29.45 -8.51
C LEU A 555 -11.43 28.89 -7.42
N PRO A 556 -11.39 29.43 -6.19
CA PRO A 556 -12.24 28.98 -5.08
C PRO A 556 -13.75 29.04 -5.37
N ASN A 557 -14.18 29.92 -6.28
CA ASN A 557 -15.58 30.05 -6.71
C ASN A 557 -15.99 29.03 -7.79
N GLY A 558 -15.12 28.07 -8.12
CA GLY A 558 -15.35 27.03 -9.13
C GLY A 558 -15.14 27.47 -10.58
N LYS A 559 -14.82 28.74 -10.84
CA LYS A 559 -14.52 29.24 -12.19
C LYS A 559 -13.07 28.96 -12.57
N GLY A 560 -12.81 28.94 -13.88
CA GLY A 560 -11.43 28.92 -14.42
C GLY A 560 -10.76 30.28 -14.28
N GLY A 561 -9.52 30.30 -13.75
CA GLY A 561 -8.70 31.51 -13.71
C GLY A 561 -7.95 31.78 -15.01
N LEU A 562 -6.90 32.61 -14.95
CA LEU A 562 -6.14 33.06 -16.12
C LEU A 562 -5.42 31.90 -16.81
N LEU A 563 -4.78 31.00 -16.05
CA LEU A 563 -4.07 29.84 -16.61
C LEU A 563 -5.02 28.85 -17.30
N ALA A 564 -6.23 28.64 -16.75
CA ALA A 564 -7.23 27.78 -17.40
C ALA A 564 -7.61 28.30 -18.80
N LYS A 565 -7.66 29.62 -18.96
CA LYS A 565 -8.06 30.30 -20.20
C LYS A 565 -6.89 30.61 -21.13
N GLY A 566 -5.64 30.42 -20.69
CA GLY A 566 -4.46 30.83 -21.45
C GLY A 566 -4.31 32.36 -21.59
N GLN A 567 -4.77 33.11 -20.59
CA GLN A 567 -4.86 34.57 -20.63
C GLN A 567 -3.83 35.27 -19.71
N LEU A 568 -2.97 34.52 -19.00
CA LEU A 568 -2.00 35.11 -18.08
C LEU A 568 -0.97 35.96 -18.84
N GLY A 569 -0.50 35.49 -19.99
CA GLY A 569 0.47 36.23 -20.81
C GLY A 569 -0.01 37.62 -21.23
N GLU A 570 -1.31 37.77 -21.52
CA GLU A 570 -1.90 39.08 -21.85
C GLU A 570 -2.07 39.94 -20.60
N ALA A 571 -2.60 39.37 -19.51
CA ALA A 571 -2.80 40.09 -18.25
C ALA A 571 -1.50 40.65 -17.64
N VAL A 572 -0.36 39.98 -17.88
CA VAL A 572 0.96 40.45 -17.43
C VAL A 572 1.39 41.76 -18.09
N LYS A 573 0.86 42.13 -19.26
CA LYS A 573 1.19 43.42 -19.90
C LYS A 573 0.74 44.63 -19.07
N ASP A 574 -0.34 44.46 -18.32
CA ASP A 574 -0.91 45.49 -17.45
C ASP A 574 -0.25 45.54 -16.06
N LEU A 575 0.66 44.60 -15.76
CA LEU A 575 1.41 44.62 -14.49
C LEU A 575 2.43 45.76 -14.51
N PRO A 576 2.38 46.72 -13.56
CA PRO A 576 3.39 47.77 -13.48
C PRO A 576 4.74 47.19 -13.07
N GLN A 577 5.83 47.78 -13.57
CA GLN A 577 7.16 47.49 -13.07
C GLN A 577 7.34 48.16 -11.71
N TYR A 578 7.32 47.38 -10.63
CA TYR A 578 7.52 47.89 -9.28
C TYR A 578 9.01 48.15 -8.99
N ASP A 579 9.34 49.35 -8.52
CA ASP A 579 10.61 49.54 -7.81
C ASP A 579 10.52 48.84 -6.45
N VAL A 580 11.52 48.04 -6.11
CA VAL A 580 11.64 47.26 -4.86
C VAL A 580 12.98 47.51 -4.16
N SER A 581 13.75 48.48 -4.65
CA SER A 581 15.06 48.85 -4.12
C SER A 581 14.98 49.40 -2.69
N ASP A 582 13.85 49.99 -2.29
CA ASP A 582 13.61 50.56 -0.96
C ASP A 582 13.22 49.54 0.11
N ILE A 583 12.93 48.29 -0.27
CA ILE A 583 12.45 47.27 0.66
C ILE A 583 13.61 46.49 1.29
N TYR A 584 13.70 46.52 2.62
CA TYR A 584 14.69 45.78 3.40
C TYR A 584 14.08 44.80 4.42
N ASP A 585 12.76 44.89 4.64
CA ASP A 585 12.00 43.95 5.47
C ASP A 585 12.10 42.55 4.87
N GLN A 586 12.74 41.63 5.59
CA GLN A 586 13.02 40.27 5.11
C GLN A 586 11.75 39.45 4.89
N ARG A 587 10.69 39.70 5.67
CA ARG A 587 9.40 39.02 5.54
C ARG A 587 8.69 39.45 4.26
N LEU A 588 8.66 40.75 3.99
CA LEU A 588 8.08 41.27 2.75
C LEU A 588 8.92 40.86 1.53
N LEU A 589 10.24 40.92 1.60
CA LEU A 589 11.12 40.45 0.52
C LEU A 589 10.87 38.98 0.20
N SER A 590 10.78 38.11 1.21
CA SER A 590 10.49 36.68 1.01
C SER A 590 9.11 36.44 0.39
N ALA A 591 8.10 37.24 0.77
CA ALA A 591 6.76 37.14 0.20
C ALA A 591 6.71 37.58 -1.26
N LEU A 592 7.38 38.69 -1.58
CA LEU A 592 7.53 39.16 -2.96
C LEU A 592 8.32 38.15 -3.80
N PHE A 593 9.38 37.53 -3.23
CA PHE A 593 10.13 36.49 -3.93
C PHE A 593 9.26 35.28 -4.29
N ARG A 594 8.49 34.75 -3.33
CA ARG A 594 7.50 33.69 -3.59
C ARG A 594 6.55 34.11 -4.71
N ASP A 595 5.96 35.28 -4.59
CA ASP A 595 4.90 35.75 -5.48
C ASP A 595 5.40 36.01 -6.91
N TYR A 596 6.55 36.66 -7.06
CA TYR A 596 7.18 36.84 -8.37
C TYR A 596 7.69 35.54 -8.98
N THR A 597 8.15 34.57 -8.19
CA THR A 597 8.59 33.28 -8.74
C THR A 597 7.41 32.40 -9.16
N PHE A 598 6.27 32.44 -8.45
CA PHE A 598 5.00 31.86 -8.93
C PHE A 598 4.58 32.47 -10.25
N LEU A 599 4.58 33.81 -10.34
CA LEU A 599 4.23 34.50 -11.58
C LEU A 599 5.20 34.19 -12.73
N THR A 600 6.49 34.20 -12.46
CA THR A 600 7.55 33.90 -13.45
C THR A 600 7.36 32.50 -14.01
N SER A 601 7.18 31.50 -13.14
CA SER A 601 6.99 30.13 -13.58
C SER A 601 5.71 29.96 -14.39
N ALA A 602 4.59 30.51 -13.90
CA ALA A 602 3.31 30.48 -14.60
C ALA A 602 3.39 31.15 -15.97
N TYR A 603 4.01 32.33 -16.07
CA TYR A 603 4.16 33.05 -17.32
C TYR A 603 5.04 32.27 -18.32
N LEU A 604 6.20 31.77 -17.91
CA LEU A 604 7.09 31.07 -18.84
C LEU A 604 6.49 29.76 -19.35
N LEU A 605 5.71 29.06 -18.51
CA LEU A 605 5.23 27.70 -18.75
C LEU A 605 3.74 27.61 -19.14
N GLU A 606 2.99 28.70 -19.17
CA GLU A 606 1.59 28.70 -19.63
C GLU A 606 1.42 28.09 -21.04
N PRO A 607 2.25 28.42 -22.06
CA PRO A 607 2.14 27.75 -23.36
C PRO A 607 2.35 26.24 -23.27
N CYS A 608 3.27 25.81 -22.39
CA CYS A 608 3.53 24.39 -22.16
C CYS A 608 2.35 23.68 -21.52
N ASP A 609 1.69 24.33 -20.55
CA ASP A 609 0.51 23.77 -19.90
C ASP A 609 -0.67 23.65 -20.88
N ILE A 610 -0.90 24.66 -21.72
CA ILE A 610 -1.93 24.61 -22.76
C ILE A 610 -1.68 23.42 -23.70
N MET A 611 -0.46 23.30 -24.24
CA MET A 611 -0.07 22.19 -25.11
C MET A 611 -0.21 20.83 -24.40
N TYR A 612 0.18 20.76 -23.13
CA TYR A 612 0.09 19.52 -22.38
C TYR A 612 -1.36 19.10 -22.14
N ARG A 613 -2.25 20.04 -21.80
CA ARG A 613 -3.68 19.77 -21.64
C ARG A 613 -4.34 19.31 -22.93
N GLU A 614 -3.98 19.91 -24.07
CA GLU A 614 -4.55 19.61 -25.38
C GLU A 614 -3.99 18.33 -26.03
N LYS A 615 -2.67 18.15 -25.99
CA LYS A 615 -1.94 17.16 -26.81
C LYS A 615 -1.09 16.18 -26.01
N LYS A 616 -1.00 16.33 -24.68
CA LYS A 616 -0.10 15.54 -23.81
C LYS A 616 1.38 15.70 -24.15
N ASP A 617 1.75 16.83 -24.74
CA ASP A 617 3.13 17.24 -25.04
C ASP A 617 3.36 18.64 -24.44
N TYR A 618 4.53 18.88 -23.89
CA TYR A 618 4.89 20.16 -23.27
C TYR A 618 5.21 21.27 -24.29
N GLY A 619 5.61 20.96 -25.52
CA GLY A 619 6.01 22.00 -26.48
C GLY A 619 7.11 22.95 -25.95
N LEU A 620 7.09 24.21 -26.39
CA LEU A 620 8.05 25.24 -26.01
C LEU A 620 7.45 26.25 -25.03
N GLY A 621 8.25 26.66 -24.05
CA GLY A 621 7.91 27.77 -23.14
C GLY A 621 8.25 29.12 -23.76
N ARG A 622 7.85 30.21 -23.07
CA ARG A 622 8.23 31.57 -23.49
C ARG A 622 9.73 31.77 -23.28
N SER A 623 10.45 32.22 -24.30
CA SER A 623 11.90 32.43 -24.24
C SER A 623 12.33 33.75 -23.60
N VAL A 624 11.37 34.62 -23.24
CA VAL A 624 11.62 35.95 -22.67
C VAL A 624 10.74 36.14 -21.45
N LEU A 625 11.31 36.60 -20.35
CA LEU A 625 10.60 37.10 -19.18
C LEU A 625 10.55 38.63 -19.25
N PRO A 626 9.37 39.26 -19.23
CA PRO A 626 9.24 40.70 -19.44
C PRO A 626 9.80 41.51 -18.26
N LYS A 627 10.29 42.72 -18.55
CA LYS A 627 11.03 43.57 -17.60
C LYS A 627 10.26 43.91 -16.32
N ASN A 628 8.93 44.01 -16.40
CA ASN A 628 8.05 44.26 -15.26
C ASN A 628 8.01 43.10 -14.25
N ILE A 629 8.43 41.89 -14.65
CA ILE A 629 8.65 40.74 -13.76
C ILE A 629 10.15 40.54 -13.50
N ALA A 630 10.97 40.59 -14.55
CA ALA A 630 12.39 40.23 -14.49
C ALA A 630 13.21 41.15 -13.58
N ILE A 631 13.03 42.48 -13.69
CA ILE A 631 13.81 43.45 -12.91
C ILE A 631 13.48 43.37 -11.41
N PRO A 632 12.20 43.41 -10.97
CA PRO A 632 11.88 43.31 -9.55
C PRO A 632 12.31 41.96 -8.97
N LEU A 633 12.06 40.84 -9.67
CA LEU A 633 12.45 39.52 -9.20
C LEU A 633 13.96 39.40 -9.01
N THR A 634 14.76 39.88 -9.97
CA THR A 634 16.22 39.82 -9.86
C THR A 634 16.73 40.66 -8.70
N THR A 635 16.18 41.87 -8.53
CA THR A 635 16.53 42.75 -7.41
C THR A 635 16.21 42.11 -6.06
N ILE A 636 15.05 41.44 -5.94
CA ILE A 636 14.66 40.72 -4.71
C ILE A 636 15.59 39.51 -4.48
N ALA A 637 15.87 38.73 -5.53
CA ALA A 637 16.72 37.55 -5.43
C ALA A 637 18.15 37.90 -4.99
N GLU A 638 18.71 39.01 -5.49
CA GLU A 638 20.00 39.53 -5.06
C GLU A 638 20.02 39.89 -3.57
N LYS A 639 18.98 40.59 -3.09
CA LYS A 639 18.83 40.95 -1.66
C LYS A 639 18.69 39.73 -0.75
N LEU A 640 18.08 38.66 -1.24
CA LEU A 640 17.91 37.39 -0.51
C LEU A 640 19.06 36.40 -0.74
N HIS A 641 20.07 36.77 -1.55
CA HIS A 641 21.19 35.92 -1.95
C HIS A 641 20.75 34.57 -2.54
N THR A 642 19.75 34.60 -3.43
CA THR A 642 19.18 33.43 -4.11
C THR A 642 19.09 33.66 -5.63
N PHE A 643 18.65 32.65 -6.37
CA PHE A 643 18.43 32.74 -7.82
C PHE A 643 17.03 33.30 -8.13
N PRO A 644 16.85 34.08 -9.22
CA PRO A 644 15.56 34.65 -9.61
C PRO A 644 14.67 33.63 -10.33
N PHE A 645 14.40 32.51 -9.67
CA PHE A 645 13.50 31.46 -10.12
C PHE A 645 12.93 30.68 -8.93
N MET A 646 11.79 30.01 -9.12
CA MET A 646 11.12 29.25 -8.08
C MET A 646 12.02 28.17 -7.49
N GLU A 647 12.10 28.12 -6.16
CA GLU A 647 12.78 27.07 -5.40
C GLU A 647 11.93 26.59 -4.21
N TYR A 648 12.47 25.69 -3.38
CA TYR A 648 11.72 24.93 -2.38
C TYR A 648 11.37 25.74 -1.11
N ALA A 649 12.34 26.44 -0.52
CA ALA A 649 12.23 27.04 0.80
C ALA A 649 11.49 28.39 0.80
N LEU A 650 12.06 29.40 0.13
CA LEU A 650 11.53 30.77 0.01
C LEU A 650 10.34 30.89 -0.96
N SER A 651 10.08 29.88 -1.81
CA SER A 651 8.98 29.94 -2.78
C SER A 651 7.98 28.80 -2.65
N TYR A 652 8.18 27.66 -3.30
CA TYR A 652 7.09 26.71 -3.61
C TYR A 652 6.52 26.00 -2.39
N SER A 653 7.36 25.69 -1.40
CA SER A 653 6.98 24.90 -0.22
C SER A 653 7.03 25.69 1.08
N LEU A 654 8.21 25.93 1.67
CA LEU A 654 8.30 26.32 3.08
C LEU A 654 7.86 27.76 3.37
N TYR A 655 7.75 28.62 2.36
CA TYR A 655 7.19 29.97 2.48
C TYR A 655 5.81 30.14 1.82
N ASN A 656 5.18 29.02 1.43
CA ASN A 656 3.87 29.01 0.76
C ASN A 656 2.78 28.35 1.62
N TYR A 657 2.73 28.68 2.90
CA TYR A 657 1.66 28.23 3.78
C TYR A 657 1.19 29.35 4.70
N GLN A 658 -0.02 29.16 5.23
CA GLN A 658 -0.58 29.93 6.32
C GLN A 658 -1.33 28.97 7.24
N ARG A 659 -1.30 29.22 8.55
CA ARG A 659 -2.18 28.54 9.49
C ARG A 659 -3.62 29.00 9.30
N ILE A 660 -4.55 28.06 9.41
CA ILE A 660 -5.99 28.37 9.44
C ILE A 660 -6.33 29.02 10.78
N ASP A 661 -5.82 28.43 11.86
CA ASP A 661 -5.89 28.93 13.24
C ASP A 661 -4.46 29.17 13.76
N PRO A 662 -4.04 30.45 13.90
CA PRO A 662 -2.70 30.79 14.36
C PRO A 662 -2.37 30.30 15.78
N SER A 663 -3.37 29.99 16.60
CA SER A 663 -3.15 29.47 17.96
C SER A 663 -2.80 27.97 17.98
N LYS A 664 -3.04 27.27 16.88
CA LYS A 664 -2.78 25.83 16.73
C LYS A 664 -1.41 25.56 16.11
N PRO A 665 -0.85 24.36 16.34
CA PRO A 665 0.44 23.99 15.77
C PRO A 665 0.40 23.89 14.23
N ILE A 666 1.59 23.87 13.64
CA ILE A 666 1.81 23.64 12.20
C ILE A 666 1.63 22.15 11.93
N ILE A 667 0.38 21.75 11.73
CA ILE A 667 -0.03 20.39 11.36
C ILE A 667 -0.92 20.47 10.15
N TYR A 668 -0.86 19.49 9.25
CA TYR A 668 -1.54 19.53 7.95
C TYR A 668 -3.01 20.01 7.99
N PRO A 669 -3.89 19.51 8.89
CA PRO A 669 -5.29 19.97 8.94
C PRO A 669 -5.47 21.46 9.28
N ASN A 670 -4.44 22.10 9.83
CA ASN A 670 -4.40 23.50 10.19
C ASN A 670 -3.64 24.35 9.17
N LEU A 671 -3.29 23.82 7.99
CA LEU A 671 -2.53 24.55 6.98
C LEU A 671 -3.38 24.84 5.73
N LYS A 672 -3.07 25.95 5.07
CA LYS A 672 -3.56 26.30 3.74
C LYS A 672 -2.47 26.95 2.91
N LEU A 673 -2.59 26.86 1.59
CA LEU A 673 -1.65 27.50 0.66
C LEU A 673 -1.88 29.01 0.59
N VAL A 674 -0.81 29.75 0.32
CA VAL A 674 -0.90 31.17 -0.03
C VAL A 674 -1.08 31.33 -1.54
N ARG A 675 -0.31 30.58 -2.35
CA ARG A 675 -0.32 30.57 -3.81
C ARG A 675 -0.44 29.14 -4.35
N ALA A 676 -1.07 29.00 -5.51
CA ALA A 676 -1.30 27.73 -6.20
C ALA A 676 -1.28 27.95 -7.72
N PHE A 677 -0.93 26.93 -8.50
CA PHE A 677 -1.05 26.95 -9.96
C PHE A 677 -2.33 26.29 -10.42
N ALA A 678 -2.60 25.07 -9.96
CA ALA A 678 -3.80 24.34 -10.32
C ALA A 678 -4.98 24.72 -9.42
N GLY A 679 -4.73 25.04 -8.14
CA GLY A 679 -5.79 25.34 -7.17
C GLY A 679 -6.59 24.10 -6.77
N THR A 680 -5.95 22.93 -6.76
CA THR A 680 -6.59 21.65 -6.47
C THR A 680 -6.25 21.14 -5.07
N PRO A 681 -7.10 20.29 -4.45
CA PRO A 681 -6.76 19.60 -3.21
C PRO A 681 -5.45 18.81 -3.31
N SER A 682 -5.15 18.22 -4.48
CA SER A 682 -3.92 17.47 -4.70
C SER A 682 -2.67 18.35 -4.66
N GLU A 683 -2.71 19.55 -5.24
CA GLU A 683 -1.59 20.51 -5.15
C GLU A 683 -1.39 21.00 -3.71
N HIS A 684 -2.50 21.28 -3.01
CA HIS A 684 -2.49 21.60 -1.58
C HIS A 684 -1.83 20.48 -0.76
N GLY A 685 -2.23 19.23 -0.99
CA GLY A 685 -1.63 18.07 -0.34
C GLY A 685 -0.14 17.91 -0.65
N PHE A 686 0.23 18.04 -1.92
CA PHE A 686 1.61 17.89 -2.38
C PHE A 686 2.57 18.86 -1.69
N ILE A 687 2.16 20.12 -1.55
CA ILE A 687 3.00 21.16 -0.94
C ILE A 687 2.95 21.08 0.59
N LEU A 688 1.77 20.99 1.21
CA LEU A 688 1.64 21.13 2.66
C LEU A 688 2.07 19.88 3.44
N VAL A 689 2.14 18.71 2.81
CA VAL A 689 2.82 17.55 3.41
C VAL A 689 4.29 17.85 3.69
N HIS A 690 4.98 18.56 2.79
CA HIS A 690 6.37 18.97 3.04
C HIS A 690 6.47 19.92 4.24
N VAL A 691 5.55 20.89 4.36
CA VAL A 691 5.52 21.80 5.51
C VAL A 691 5.27 21.04 6.81
N ALA A 692 4.32 20.09 6.81
CA ALA A 692 4.04 19.25 7.98
C ALA A 692 5.26 18.37 8.37
N MET A 693 5.97 17.80 7.40
CA MET A 693 7.21 17.06 7.66
C MET A 693 8.27 17.98 8.30
N VAL A 694 8.51 19.15 7.71
CA VAL A 694 9.55 20.08 8.17
C VAL A 694 9.18 20.74 9.51
N ALA A 695 7.91 20.77 9.92
CA ALA A 695 7.50 21.22 11.24
C ALA A 695 8.12 20.40 12.39
N HIS A 696 8.54 19.15 12.14
CA HIS A 696 9.24 18.32 13.12
C HIS A 696 10.76 18.60 13.19
N SER A 697 11.30 19.40 12.28
CA SER A 697 12.76 19.54 12.12
C SER A 697 13.46 20.27 13.26
N GLY A 698 12.74 20.98 14.14
CA GLY A 698 13.33 21.56 15.36
C GLY A 698 13.93 20.49 16.28
N ASN A 699 13.21 19.38 16.48
CA ASN A 699 13.72 18.23 17.23
C ASN A 699 14.85 17.52 16.48
N LEU A 700 14.81 17.48 15.15
CA LEU A 700 15.89 16.91 14.34
C LEU A 700 17.19 17.69 14.53
N VAL A 701 17.14 19.04 14.51
CA VAL A 701 18.28 19.92 14.79
C VAL A 701 18.80 19.69 16.21
N LYS A 702 17.89 19.66 17.20
CA LYS A 702 18.24 19.44 18.62
C LYS A 702 18.95 18.10 18.87
N HIS A 703 18.39 17.00 18.37
CA HIS A 703 18.99 15.69 18.62
C HIS A 703 20.26 15.48 17.81
N ALA A 704 20.39 16.11 16.63
CA ALA A 704 21.65 16.13 15.89
C ALA A 704 22.78 16.79 16.69
N THR A 705 22.51 17.93 17.35
CA THR A 705 23.52 18.62 18.17
C THR A 705 23.83 17.86 19.45
N GLU A 706 22.82 17.28 20.11
CA GLU A 706 23.03 16.40 21.27
C GLU A 706 23.92 15.19 20.95
N ILE A 707 23.80 14.61 19.74
CA ILE A 707 24.67 13.52 19.28
C ILE A 707 26.12 14.00 19.10
N LEU A 708 26.31 15.19 18.50
CA LEU A 708 27.65 15.77 18.32
C LEU A 708 28.32 16.04 19.68
N ASP A 709 27.59 16.67 20.60
CA ASP A 709 28.07 17.01 21.95
C ASP A 709 28.35 15.75 22.77
N ALA A 710 27.43 14.79 22.78
CA ALA A 710 27.64 13.53 23.50
C ALA A 710 28.82 12.72 22.96
N THR A 711 29.06 12.78 21.64
CA THR A 711 30.25 12.15 21.04
C THR A 711 31.52 12.86 21.49
N GLN A 712 31.54 14.20 21.49
CA GLN A 712 32.68 14.98 21.94
C GLN A 712 32.98 14.73 23.43
N GLU A 713 31.95 14.65 24.27
CA GLU A 713 32.02 14.33 25.69
C GLU A 713 32.36 12.85 25.97
N GLN A 714 32.36 12.00 24.93
CA GLN A 714 32.45 10.54 25.06
C GLN A 714 31.36 9.93 25.97
N ASP A 715 30.20 10.57 26.06
CA ASP A 715 29.05 10.13 26.86
C ASP A 715 28.16 9.19 26.05
N ARG A 716 28.37 7.89 26.26
CA ARG A 716 27.65 6.80 25.61
C ARG A 716 26.14 6.82 25.87
N VAL A 717 25.73 7.18 27.09
CA VAL A 717 24.33 7.13 27.51
C VAL A 717 23.56 8.27 26.85
N LYS A 718 24.11 9.49 26.89
CA LYS A 718 23.52 10.63 26.18
C LYS A 718 23.47 10.38 24.67
N PHE A 719 24.53 9.85 24.09
CA PHE A 719 24.59 9.52 22.67
C PHE A 719 23.48 8.55 22.25
N ASN A 720 23.30 7.46 23.00
CA ASN A 720 22.27 6.46 22.72
C ASN A 720 20.85 7.02 22.89
N ASN A 721 20.62 7.86 23.90
CA ASN A 721 19.33 8.52 24.08
C ASN A 721 19.03 9.50 22.96
N ALA A 722 20.02 10.30 22.54
CA ALA A 722 19.86 11.24 21.44
C ALA A 722 19.61 10.52 20.10
N LEU A 723 20.27 9.38 19.83
CA LEU A 723 19.97 8.53 18.68
C LEU A 723 18.52 7.99 18.70
N LYS A 724 18.00 7.59 19.86
CA LYS A 724 16.60 7.14 19.99
C LYS A 724 15.62 8.28 19.68
N HIS A 725 15.82 9.44 20.28
CA HIS A 725 14.94 10.60 20.05
C HIS A 725 15.00 11.11 18.60
N LEU A 726 16.19 11.05 17.97
CA LEU A 726 16.34 11.33 16.54
C LEU A 726 15.55 10.34 15.69
N ASN A 727 15.57 9.05 16.06
CA ASN A 727 14.80 8.01 15.37
C ASN A 727 13.29 8.24 15.49
N ASP A 728 12.80 8.59 16.68
CA ASP A 728 11.40 8.91 16.94
C ASP A 728 10.96 10.11 16.09
N THR A 729 11.78 11.16 16.03
CA THR A 729 11.53 12.34 15.19
C THR A 729 11.45 11.97 13.71
N MET A 730 12.39 11.16 13.22
CA MET A 730 12.37 10.70 11.83
C MET A 730 11.21 9.75 11.52
N THR A 731 10.73 8.99 12.51
CA THR A 731 9.54 8.16 12.38
C THR A 731 8.31 9.02 12.11
N LEU A 732 8.12 10.11 12.88
CA LEU A 732 7.03 11.07 12.65
C LEU A 732 7.14 11.73 11.26
N ILE A 733 8.34 12.14 10.85
CA ILE A 733 8.58 12.71 9.51
C ILE A 733 8.21 11.70 8.42
N ASN A 734 8.60 10.43 8.56
CA ASN A 734 8.26 9.38 7.61
C ASN A 734 6.75 9.08 7.57
N GLN A 735 6.04 9.19 8.70
CA GLN A 735 4.58 9.06 8.76
C GLN A 735 3.87 10.22 8.04
N GLU A 736 4.31 11.47 8.27
CA GLU A 736 3.77 12.62 7.53
C GLU A 736 4.05 12.48 6.03
N MET A 737 5.24 12.02 5.64
CA MET A 737 5.53 11.74 4.24
C MET A 737 4.61 10.66 3.64
N ASP A 738 4.27 9.62 4.40
CA ASP A 738 3.39 8.53 3.95
C ASP A 738 1.96 9.01 3.65
N SER A 739 1.48 10.03 4.38
CA SER A 739 0.17 10.64 4.17
C SER A 739 -0.01 11.30 2.79
N MET A 740 1.08 11.52 2.04
CA MET A 740 1.05 12.02 0.66
C MET A 740 0.10 11.22 -0.23
N TRP A 741 0.00 9.90 -0.06
CA TRP A 741 -0.91 9.05 -0.84
C TRP A 741 -2.39 9.41 -0.66
N GLU A 742 -2.75 9.93 0.51
CA GLU A 742 -4.12 10.31 0.85
C GLU A 742 -4.41 11.78 0.50
N ARG A 743 -3.36 12.61 0.54
CA ARG A 743 -3.46 14.07 0.43
C ARG A 743 -3.23 14.58 -1.00
N SER A 744 -2.52 13.83 -1.85
CA SER A 744 -2.23 14.19 -3.23
C SER A 744 -2.43 13.00 -4.18
N ASN A 745 -3.17 13.20 -5.26
CA ASN A 745 -3.35 12.19 -6.29
C ASN A 745 -2.28 12.31 -7.38
N SER A 746 -1.64 11.19 -7.73
CA SER A 746 -0.59 11.12 -8.77
C SER A 746 -1.06 11.54 -10.16
N MET A 747 -2.33 11.32 -10.51
CA MET A 747 -2.92 11.77 -11.78
C MET A 747 -3.14 13.28 -11.80
N ASP A 748 -3.45 13.88 -10.65
CA ASP A 748 -3.62 15.32 -10.52
C ASP A 748 -2.29 16.07 -10.51
N TYR A 749 -1.20 15.42 -10.08
CA TYR A 749 0.14 16.00 -10.09
C TYR A 749 0.51 16.59 -11.46
N LEU A 750 0.10 15.91 -12.54
CA LEU A 750 0.34 16.35 -13.91
C LEU A 750 -0.30 17.71 -14.24
N LYS A 751 -1.30 18.16 -13.47
CA LYS A 751 -1.98 19.46 -13.66
C LYS A 751 -1.16 20.65 -13.18
N PHE A 752 -0.21 20.44 -12.27
CA PHE A 752 0.65 21.51 -11.74
C PHE A 752 2.15 21.24 -11.96
N ARG A 753 2.53 20.01 -12.29
CA ARG A 753 3.91 19.62 -12.60
C ARG A 753 4.56 20.51 -13.66
N THR A 754 3.81 20.93 -14.68
CA THR A 754 4.33 21.80 -15.74
C THR A 754 4.93 23.07 -15.17
N PHE A 755 4.27 23.69 -14.19
CA PHE A 755 4.63 24.99 -13.62
C PHE A 755 5.75 24.94 -12.57
N ILE A 756 6.31 23.76 -12.30
CA ILE A 756 7.45 23.62 -11.40
C ILE A 756 8.72 23.13 -12.11
N MET A 757 8.68 23.07 -13.45
CA MET A 757 9.85 22.79 -14.27
C MET A 757 10.75 24.03 -14.41
N GLY A 758 12.05 23.79 -14.52
CA GLY A 758 13.03 24.86 -14.74
C GLY A 758 13.31 25.15 -16.20
N SER A 759 14.21 26.11 -16.45
CA SER A 759 14.78 26.38 -17.77
C SER A 759 16.09 25.63 -18.05
N LYS A 760 16.74 25.06 -17.02
CA LYS A 760 17.96 24.27 -17.15
C LYS A 760 17.66 22.80 -17.42
N ASN A 761 18.28 22.24 -18.45
CA ASN A 761 18.18 20.82 -18.84
C ASN A 761 16.73 20.37 -19.12
N GLN A 762 15.91 21.26 -19.68
CA GLN A 762 14.52 20.96 -20.06
C GLN A 762 14.31 21.24 -21.56
N PRO A 763 13.68 20.32 -22.32
CA PRO A 763 13.46 20.49 -23.76
C PRO A 763 12.62 21.72 -24.13
N MET A 764 11.76 22.18 -23.22
CA MET A 764 10.89 23.35 -23.43
C MET A 764 11.64 24.70 -23.42
N PHE A 765 12.89 24.72 -22.96
CA PHE A 765 13.76 25.91 -22.97
C PHE A 765 15.14 25.58 -23.56
N PRO A 766 15.23 25.20 -24.84
CA PRO A 766 16.47 24.71 -25.44
C PRO A 766 17.59 25.77 -25.43
N ASN A 767 17.21 27.04 -25.42
CA ASN A 767 18.13 28.19 -25.46
C ASN A 767 18.11 29.01 -24.16
N GLY A 768 17.51 28.50 -23.08
CA GLY A 768 17.32 29.25 -21.84
C GLY A 768 16.25 30.35 -21.97
N VAL A 769 16.24 31.28 -21.01
CA VAL A 769 15.27 32.39 -20.94
C VAL A 769 15.99 33.73 -20.83
N VAL A 770 15.66 34.68 -21.69
CA VAL A 770 16.14 36.07 -21.61
C VAL A 770 15.34 36.83 -20.56
N TYR A 771 16.02 37.44 -19.60
CA TYR A 771 15.40 38.27 -18.57
C TYR A 771 15.52 39.73 -19.01
N GLU A 772 14.43 40.27 -19.58
CA GLU A 772 14.42 41.60 -20.19
C GLU A 772 14.83 42.68 -19.18
N GLY A 773 15.76 43.54 -19.57
CA GLY A 773 16.30 44.61 -18.70
C GLY A 773 17.28 44.13 -17.63
N VAL A 774 17.57 42.84 -17.54
CA VAL A 774 18.52 42.24 -16.59
C VAL A 774 19.72 41.63 -17.31
N SER A 775 19.48 40.80 -18.33
CA SER A 775 20.55 40.12 -19.07
C SER A 775 20.15 39.93 -20.53
N GLU A 776 21.02 40.35 -21.45
CA GLU A 776 20.88 40.07 -22.89
C GLU A 776 21.15 38.58 -23.21
N LYS A 777 21.94 37.90 -22.36
CA LYS A 777 22.22 36.47 -22.49
C LYS A 777 21.12 35.66 -21.80
N PRO A 778 20.63 34.56 -22.41
CA PRO A 778 19.70 33.67 -21.76
C PRO A 778 20.27 33.05 -20.47
N LEU A 779 19.41 32.93 -19.46
CA LEU A 779 19.71 32.36 -18.15
C LEU A 779 19.06 30.98 -18.01
N PHE A 780 19.70 30.13 -17.20
CA PHE A 780 19.30 28.73 -16.99
C PHE A 780 19.17 28.43 -15.50
N TYR A 781 17.95 28.13 -15.07
CA TYR A 781 17.65 27.81 -13.68
C TYR A 781 16.99 26.44 -13.56
N ARG A 782 17.35 25.68 -12.52
CA ARG A 782 16.66 24.42 -12.20
C ARG A 782 15.24 24.72 -11.73
N GLY A 783 14.36 23.77 -12.01
CA GLY A 783 13.01 23.78 -11.46
C GLY A 783 13.01 23.39 -10.00
N GLU A 784 11.82 23.41 -9.42
CA GLU A 784 11.60 23.00 -8.06
C GLU A 784 11.96 21.52 -7.87
N SER A 785 12.54 21.21 -6.71
CA SER A 785 12.82 19.84 -6.32
C SER A 785 12.88 19.73 -4.80
N GLY A 786 12.20 18.71 -4.26
CA GLY A 786 12.35 18.31 -2.86
C GLY A 786 13.78 17.93 -2.47
N ALA A 787 14.71 17.75 -3.43
CA ALA A 787 16.14 17.62 -3.13
C ALA A 787 16.74 18.87 -2.43
N ASN A 788 16.06 20.02 -2.51
CA ASN A 788 16.44 21.25 -1.83
C ASN A 788 16.04 21.27 -0.34
N ASP A 789 15.30 20.28 0.16
CA ASP A 789 15.09 20.09 1.59
C ASP A 789 16.42 19.92 2.35
N SER A 790 16.42 20.24 3.65
CA SER A 790 17.58 20.19 4.55
C SER A 790 17.54 19.04 5.58
N MET A 791 16.40 18.35 5.77
CA MET A 791 16.27 17.28 6.78
C MET A 791 17.15 16.07 6.45
N ILE A 792 17.00 15.51 5.26
CA ILE A 792 17.79 14.32 4.85
C ILE A 792 19.28 14.64 4.74
N PRO A 793 19.71 15.77 4.15
CA PRO A 793 21.12 16.17 4.19
C PRO A 793 21.69 16.33 5.61
N CYS A 794 20.91 16.82 6.57
CA CYS A 794 21.34 16.91 7.96
C CYS A 794 21.66 15.52 8.52
N MET A 795 20.74 14.57 8.31
CA MET A 795 20.91 13.17 8.69
C MET A 795 22.11 12.50 7.98
N ASP A 796 22.26 12.73 6.67
CA ASP A 796 23.37 12.19 5.88
C ASP A 796 24.72 12.72 6.37
N ASN A 797 24.78 13.99 6.75
CA ASN A 797 25.99 14.62 7.27
C ASN A 797 26.31 14.12 8.69
N LEU A 798 25.32 14.07 9.57
CA LEU A 798 25.46 13.60 10.95
C LEU A 798 25.93 12.14 11.03
N LEU A 799 25.29 11.26 10.24
CA LEU A 799 25.64 9.83 10.14
C LEU A 799 26.76 9.58 9.12
N GLN A 800 27.50 10.61 8.72
CA GLN A 800 28.67 10.52 7.85
C GLN A 800 28.46 9.67 6.57
N ILE A 801 27.25 9.72 6.00
CA ILE A 801 26.89 9.08 4.72
C ILE A 801 27.36 9.94 3.55
N THR A 802 27.30 11.27 3.67
CA THR A 802 27.69 12.21 2.61
C THR A 802 29.13 11.98 2.12
N SER A 803 30.07 11.73 3.03
CA SER A 803 31.48 11.48 2.69
C SER A 803 31.70 10.13 1.98
N LYS A 804 30.67 9.28 1.91
CA LYS A 804 30.68 7.95 1.27
C LYS A 804 29.92 7.91 -0.06
N LEU A 805 29.32 9.03 -0.48
CA LEU A 805 28.68 9.12 -1.80
C LEU A 805 29.73 8.94 -2.91
N PRO A 806 29.43 8.19 -3.98
CA PRO A 806 30.36 7.98 -5.07
C PRO A 806 30.65 9.29 -5.83
N ASN A 807 31.90 9.48 -6.25
CA ASN A 807 32.26 10.60 -7.12
C ASN A 807 31.80 10.30 -8.56
N ASN A 808 30.61 10.79 -8.92
CA ASN A 808 30.03 10.62 -10.25
C ASN A 808 29.16 11.84 -10.64
N PRO A 809 28.70 11.96 -11.91
CA PRO A 809 27.90 13.09 -12.36
C PRO A 809 26.60 13.32 -11.56
N LEU A 810 26.02 12.28 -10.95
CA LEU A 810 24.81 12.40 -10.12
C LEU A 810 25.10 13.12 -8.79
N THR A 811 26.32 12.99 -8.28
CA THR A 811 26.81 13.72 -7.10
C THR A 811 27.07 15.20 -7.42
N GLU A 812 27.49 15.53 -8.64
CA GLU A 812 27.57 16.93 -9.08
C GLU A 812 26.19 17.57 -9.23
N VAL A 813 25.19 16.83 -9.71
CA VAL A 813 23.78 17.28 -9.72
C VAL A 813 23.29 17.57 -8.29
N LEU A 814 23.62 16.71 -7.32
CA LEU A 814 23.31 16.95 -5.91
C LEU A 814 23.93 18.26 -5.42
N LYS A 815 25.22 18.50 -5.71
CA LYS A 815 25.92 19.75 -5.34
C LYS A 815 25.28 20.99 -5.97
N ASP A 816 24.79 20.89 -7.20
CA ASP A 816 24.10 21.99 -7.87
C ASP A 816 22.77 22.35 -7.19
N PHE A 817 21.98 21.35 -6.78
CA PHE A 817 20.76 21.58 -5.97
C PHE A 817 21.08 22.28 -4.64
N ARG A 818 22.20 21.95 -3.99
CA ARG A 818 22.57 22.58 -2.71
C ARG A 818 22.65 24.10 -2.79
N LYS A 819 22.96 24.68 -3.96
CA LYS A 819 23.09 26.13 -4.14
C LYS A 819 21.78 26.90 -3.90
N TYR A 820 20.64 26.25 -4.12
CA TYR A 820 19.30 26.84 -3.98
C TYR A 820 18.80 26.92 -2.53
N ARG A 821 19.48 26.26 -1.58
CA ARG A 821 19.10 26.34 -0.16
C ARG A 821 19.39 27.72 0.41
N PRO A 822 18.60 28.17 1.42
CA PRO A 822 18.93 29.34 2.22
C PRO A 822 20.36 29.27 2.75
N THR A 823 21.07 30.40 2.75
CA THR A 823 22.47 30.48 3.18
C THR A 823 22.70 29.91 4.56
N ASN A 824 21.85 30.25 5.52
CA ASN A 824 21.96 29.75 6.89
C ASN A 824 21.76 28.23 7.00
N HIS A 825 20.87 27.63 6.19
CA HIS A 825 20.72 26.17 6.16
C HIS A 825 21.98 25.49 5.60
N LYS A 826 22.62 26.07 4.57
CA LYS A 826 23.89 25.55 4.02
C LYS A 826 24.99 25.58 5.08
N GLU A 827 25.13 26.70 5.77
CA GLU A 827 26.11 26.87 6.87
C GLU A 827 25.89 25.86 8.00
N PHE A 828 24.64 25.62 8.40
CA PHE A 828 24.31 24.61 9.41
C PHE A 828 24.68 23.20 8.95
N LEU A 829 24.32 22.83 7.72
CA LEU A 829 24.63 21.51 7.16
C LEU A 829 26.13 21.28 7.05
N ASP A 830 26.90 22.31 6.65
CA ASP A 830 28.36 22.27 6.59
C ASP A 830 28.98 22.16 7.99
N PHE A 831 28.40 22.84 8.98
CA PHE A 831 28.77 22.69 10.40
C PHE A 831 28.54 21.25 10.88
N VAL A 832 27.34 20.69 10.69
CA VAL A 832 27.02 19.31 11.10
C VAL A 832 27.97 18.32 10.44
N GLN A 833 28.24 18.46 9.14
CA GLN A 833 29.16 17.56 8.43
C GLN A 833 30.56 17.61 9.04
N ARG A 834 31.13 18.80 9.14
CA ARG A 834 32.48 19.01 9.66
C ARG A 834 32.61 18.51 11.09
N LYS A 835 31.65 18.87 11.95
CA LYS A 835 31.68 18.47 13.37
C LYS A 835 31.50 16.97 13.53
N ALA A 836 30.59 16.34 12.78
CA ALA A 836 30.38 14.88 12.82
C ALA A 836 31.63 14.09 12.41
N GLU A 837 32.37 14.59 11.41
CA GLU A 837 33.65 14.05 10.97
C GLU A 837 34.75 14.28 12.02
N GLU A 838 34.83 15.49 12.60
CA GLU A 838 35.80 15.88 13.64
C GLU A 838 35.69 15.00 14.90
N VAL A 839 34.46 14.82 15.42
CA VAL A 839 34.22 14.00 16.63
C VAL A 839 34.08 12.51 16.30
N ASN A 840 34.09 12.14 15.02
CA ASN A 840 33.94 10.78 14.52
C ASN A 840 32.70 10.05 15.07
N VAL A 841 31.50 10.65 14.90
CA VAL A 841 30.19 10.08 15.30
C VAL A 841 30.02 8.60 14.92
N ARG A 842 30.35 8.24 13.67
CA ARG A 842 30.25 6.86 13.19
C ARG A 842 31.22 5.94 13.94
N GLY A 843 32.47 6.35 14.10
CA GLY A 843 33.48 5.62 14.87
C GLY A 843 33.02 5.39 16.29
N PHE A 844 32.52 6.44 16.95
CA PHE A 844 31.98 6.33 18.30
C PHE A 844 30.84 5.31 18.36
N ALA A 845 29.89 5.32 17.42
CA ALA A 845 28.81 4.35 17.36
C ALA A 845 29.30 2.90 17.21
N ILE A 846 30.20 2.62 16.25
CA ILE A 846 30.64 1.25 15.93
C ILE A 846 31.49 0.59 17.01
N HIS A 847 31.98 1.35 17.99
CA HIS A 847 32.72 0.81 19.14
C HIS A 847 31.84 0.14 20.20
N ASP A 848 30.51 0.23 20.10
CA ASP A 848 29.56 -0.44 21.00
C ASP A 848 28.41 -1.06 20.20
N ALA A 849 28.13 -2.34 20.43
CA ALA A 849 27.15 -3.07 19.64
C ALA A 849 25.74 -2.44 19.71
N ASN A 850 25.33 -1.96 20.88
CA ASN A 850 24.01 -1.36 21.08
C ASN A 850 23.89 0.03 20.46
N SER A 851 24.95 0.84 20.56
CA SER A 851 25.06 2.12 19.84
C SER A 851 25.00 1.91 18.33
N THR A 852 25.67 0.87 17.83
CA THR A 852 25.66 0.51 16.41
C THR A 852 24.26 0.13 15.94
N ALA A 853 23.50 -0.63 16.74
CA ALA A 853 22.11 -0.96 16.43
C ALA A 853 21.22 0.29 16.33
N LEU A 854 21.35 1.25 17.25
CA LEU A 854 20.60 2.51 17.23
C LEU A 854 21.01 3.42 16.07
N TYR A 855 22.31 3.44 15.74
CA TYR A 855 22.84 4.13 14.57
C TYR A 855 22.25 3.54 13.28
N LEU A 856 22.24 2.21 13.17
CA LEU A 856 21.65 1.49 12.05
C LEU A 856 20.14 1.74 11.92
N ALA A 857 19.42 1.84 13.05
CA ALA A 857 18.01 2.21 13.05
C ALA A 857 17.76 3.62 12.48
N ASN A 858 18.64 4.59 12.77
CA ASN A 858 18.55 5.92 12.16
C ASN A 858 18.87 5.90 10.66
N MET A 859 19.81 5.05 10.21
CA MET A 859 20.03 4.82 8.77
C MET A 859 18.80 4.20 8.11
N ASP A 860 18.08 3.29 8.79
CA ASP A 860 16.84 2.69 8.29
C ASP A 860 15.75 3.73 8.03
N GLN A 861 15.70 4.80 8.84
CA GLN A 861 14.77 5.92 8.63
C GLN A 861 15.10 6.73 7.36
N ILE A 862 16.39 6.96 7.07
CA ILE A 862 16.82 7.61 5.81
C ILE A 862 16.48 6.71 4.61
N ARG A 863 16.76 5.40 4.73
CA ARG A 863 16.39 4.40 3.71
C ARG A 863 14.88 4.39 3.47
N ALA A 864 14.07 4.38 4.53
CA ALA A 864 12.61 4.42 4.43
C ALA A 864 12.12 5.68 3.69
N PHE A 865 12.67 6.84 4.02
CA PHE A 865 12.36 8.10 3.34
C PHE A 865 12.70 8.03 1.84
N ARG A 866 13.94 7.64 1.51
CA ARG A 866 14.40 7.54 0.12
C ARG A 866 13.62 6.50 -0.68
N HIS A 867 13.25 5.39 -0.05
CA HIS A 867 12.42 4.37 -0.69
C HIS A 867 11.02 4.86 -0.99
N ARG A 868 10.40 5.56 -0.03
CA ARG A 868 9.08 6.16 -0.22
C ARG A 868 9.12 7.22 -1.32
N HIS A 869 10.16 8.06 -1.34
CA HIS A 869 10.39 9.01 -2.42
C HIS A 869 10.53 8.30 -3.78
N TRP A 870 11.28 7.20 -3.85
CA TRP A 870 11.40 6.39 -5.06
C TRP A 870 10.04 5.84 -5.52
N ASN A 871 9.19 5.39 -4.60
CA ASN A 871 7.85 4.92 -4.92
C ASN A 871 6.95 6.07 -5.41
N PHE A 872 7.02 7.26 -4.80
CA PHE A 872 6.33 8.44 -5.33
C PHE A 872 6.80 8.80 -6.74
N ALA A 873 8.11 8.84 -6.98
CA ALA A 873 8.65 9.13 -8.31
C ALA A 873 8.17 8.13 -9.35
N LYS A 874 8.09 6.84 -9.00
CA LYS A 874 7.51 5.81 -9.88
C LYS A 874 6.05 6.11 -10.22
N GLU A 875 5.22 6.37 -9.21
CA GLU A 875 3.77 6.58 -9.39
C GLU A 875 3.41 7.92 -10.03
N TYR A 876 4.05 9.02 -9.61
CA TYR A 876 3.72 10.38 -10.02
C TYR A 876 4.34 10.75 -11.37
N ILE A 877 5.51 10.19 -11.70
CA ILE A 877 6.29 10.60 -12.87
C ILE A 877 6.47 9.42 -13.82
N ILE A 878 7.17 8.36 -13.42
CA ILE A 878 7.67 7.32 -14.35
C ILE A 878 6.54 6.57 -15.06
N LYS A 879 5.42 6.31 -14.37
CA LYS A 879 4.25 5.66 -14.99
C LYS A 879 3.54 6.51 -16.04
N ASN A 880 3.65 7.83 -15.92
CA ASN A 880 2.85 8.78 -16.69
C ASN A 880 3.67 9.55 -17.73
N THR A 881 4.92 9.15 -17.99
CA THR A 881 5.79 9.84 -18.95
C THR A 881 6.61 8.88 -19.80
N THR A 882 6.83 9.28 -21.04
CA THR A 882 7.83 8.68 -21.95
C THR A 882 9.23 9.28 -21.74
N HIS A 883 9.32 10.41 -21.01
CA HIS A 883 10.55 11.16 -20.75
C HIS A 883 10.73 11.39 -19.23
N PRO A 884 11.35 10.44 -18.51
CA PRO A 884 11.43 10.46 -17.05
C PRO A 884 12.54 11.40 -16.55
N VAL A 885 12.40 12.69 -16.83
CA VAL A 885 13.24 13.77 -16.29
C VAL A 885 12.49 14.43 -15.14
N ALA A 886 13.17 14.66 -14.01
CA ALA A 886 12.57 15.38 -12.88
C ALA A 886 12.38 16.87 -13.21
N THR A 887 11.55 17.57 -12.44
CA THR A 887 11.28 19.01 -12.57
C THR A 887 12.56 19.86 -12.45
N GLY A 888 13.44 19.50 -11.52
CA GLY A 888 14.78 20.07 -11.37
C GLY A 888 15.82 19.65 -12.42
N GLY A 889 15.44 18.85 -13.43
CA GLY A 889 16.29 18.47 -14.57
C GLY A 889 17.24 17.28 -14.32
N SER A 890 17.02 16.49 -13.26
CA SER A 890 17.80 15.28 -12.98
C SER A 890 17.21 14.03 -13.66
N PRO A 891 18.03 13.07 -14.12
CA PRO A 891 17.55 11.80 -14.65
C PRO A 891 16.96 10.95 -13.51
N ILE A 892 15.63 10.88 -13.42
CA ILE A 892 14.95 10.34 -12.22
C ILE A 892 15.18 8.84 -12.04
N VAL A 893 15.36 8.11 -13.15
CA VAL A 893 15.57 6.65 -13.19
C VAL A 893 16.90 6.25 -12.56
N THR A 894 17.88 7.14 -12.53
CA THR A 894 19.25 6.82 -12.09
C THR A 894 19.63 7.58 -10.83
N TRP A 895 19.13 8.81 -10.65
CA TRP A 895 19.45 9.65 -9.51
C TRP A 895 18.89 9.12 -8.18
N LEU A 896 17.57 8.90 -8.06
CA LEU A 896 16.95 8.42 -6.82
C LEU A 896 17.44 7.02 -6.42
N PRO A 897 17.51 6.04 -7.34
CA PRO A 897 18.04 4.72 -7.02
C PRO A 897 19.52 4.74 -6.61
N ASN A 898 20.34 5.63 -7.15
CA ASN A 898 21.74 5.77 -6.70
C ASN A 898 21.82 6.21 -5.23
N GLN A 899 20.99 7.16 -4.81
CA GLN A 899 20.95 7.60 -3.42
C GLN A 899 20.41 6.50 -2.50
N LEU A 900 19.39 5.75 -2.92
CA LEU A 900 18.87 4.62 -2.15
C LEU A 900 19.87 3.46 -2.09
N GLY A 901 20.56 3.15 -3.18
CA GLY A 901 21.62 2.14 -3.21
C GLY A 901 22.76 2.49 -2.25
N THR A 902 23.23 3.75 -2.26
CA THR A 902 24.31 4.18 -1.36
C THR A 902 23.96 3.95 0.12
N ILE A 903 22.73 4.26 0.55
CA ILE A 903 22.35 4.04 1.96
C ILE A 903 22.27 2.55 2.29
N LEU A 904 21.74 1.72 1.38
CA LEU A 904 21.71 0.25 1.55
C LEU A 904 23.13 -0.33 1.69
N ASP A 905 24.06 0.11 0.83
CA ASP A 905 25.47 -0.31 0.89
C ASP A 905 26.11 0.07 2.24
N GLN A 906 25.88 1.30 2.70
CA GLN A 906 26.42 1.76 3.98
C GLN A 906 25.79 1.02 5.17
N MET A 907 24.50 0.69 5.11
CA MET A 907 23.83 -0.10 6.14
C MET A 907 24.42 -1.52 6.23
N ASN A 908 24.69 -2.17 5.09
CA ASN A 908 25.37 -3.46 5.04
C ASN A 908 26.77 -3.39 5.68
N ILE A 909 27.55 -2.36 5.35
CA ILE A 909 28.89 -2.16 5.94
C ILE A 909 28.82 -1.98 7.46
N VAL A 910 27.90 -1.14 7.97
CA VAL A 910 27.72 -0.94 9.41
C VAL A 910 27.24 -2.23 10.09
N GLY A 911 26.24 -2.90 9.49
CA GLY A 911 25.68 -4.13 10.04
C GLY A 911 26.73 -5.23 10.25
N GLN A 912 27.70 -5.35 9.34
CA GLN A 912 28.80 -6.31 9.45
C GLN A 912 29.77 -6.03 10.61
N THR A 913 29.80 -4.80 11.15
CA THR A 913 30.67 -4.45 12.29
C THR A 913 30.06 -4.82 13.65
N ILE A 914 28.77 -5.18 13.69
CA ILE A 914 28.07 -5.44 14.95
C ILE A 914 28.53 -6.76 15.56
N ASN A 915 29.04 -6.70 16.79
CA ASN A 915 29.20 -7.92 17.60
C ASN A 915 27.84 -8.37 18.14
N TYR A 916 27.21 -9.31 17.45
CA TYR A 916 25.86 -9.78 17.75
C TYR A 916 25.68 -10.33 19.18
N ASN A 917 26.75 -10.85 19.79
CA ASN A 917 26.71 -11.41 21.14
C ASN A 917 26.59 -10.34 22.24
N GLU A 918 26.96 -9.09 21.94
CA GLU A 918 26.91 -7.95 22.86
C GLU A 918 25.61 -7.13 22.76
N LEU A 919 24.73 -7.51 21.82
CA LEU A 919 23.44 -6.85 21.66
C LEU A 919 22.47 -7.22 22.79
N MET A 920 21.80 -6.19 23.32
CA MET A 920 20.60 -6.36 24.12
C MET A 920 19.49 -7.06 23.32
N PRO A 921 18.62 -7.86 23.94
CA PRO A 921 17.56 -8.60 23.25
C PRO A 921 16.70 -7.74 22.32
N GLU A 922 16.33 -6.53 22.76
CA GLU A 922 15.55 -5.58 21.96
C GLU A 922 16.30 -5.09 20.71
N ASN A 923 17.63 -4.93 20.80
CA ASN A 923 18.46 -4.48 19.69
C ASN A 923 18.76 -5.60 18.69
N LYS A 924 18.75 -6.87 19.13
CA LYS A 924 18.84 -8.02 18.21
C LYS A 924 17.68 -8.04 17.22
N ILE A 925 16.46 -7.86 17.74
CA ILE A 925 15.25 -7.80 16.90
C ILE A 925 15.36 -6.68 15.86
N ILE A 926 15.76 -5.48 16.29
CA ILE A 926 15.94 -4.33 15.39
C ILE A 926 16.97 -4.64 14.30
N VAL A 927 18.13 -5.19 14.67
CA VAL A 927 19.21 -5.50 13.71
C VAL A 927 18.76 -6.57 12.71
N ASP A 928 18.12 -7.66 13.17
CA ASP A 928 17.66 -8.74 12.31
C ASP A 928 16.58 -8.27 11.33
N GLU A 929 15.64 -7.45 11.79
CA GLU A 929 14.61 -6.86 10.91
C GLU A 929 15.23 -5.94 9.85
N ILE A 930 16.21 -5.11 10.24
CA ILE A 930 16.85 -4.18 9.32
C ILE A 930 17.68 -4.93 8.27
N ILE A 931 18.52 -5.89 8.65
CA ILE A 931 19.39 -6.62 7.71
C ILE A 931 18.55 -7.36 6.67
N ASN A 932 17.52 -8.09 7.09
CA ASN A 932 16.62 -8.79 6.17
C ASN A 932 15.91 -7.84 5.19
N LYS A 933 15.53 -6.65 5.68
CA LYS A 933 14.89 -5.59 4.87
C LYS A 933 15.86 -4.99 3.86
N VAL A 934 17.11 -4.72 4.24
CA VAL A 934 18.15 -4.17 3.35
C VAL A 934 18.44 -5.15 2.21
N ASP A 935 18.68 -6.42 2.53
CA ASP A 935 18.98 -7.47 1.55
C ASP A 935 17.86 -7.65 0.51
N SER A 936 16.62 -7.70 0.98
CA SER A 936 15.46 -7.83 0.09
C SER A 936 15.28 -6.61 -0.80
N GLN A 937 15.45 -5.42 -0.24
CA GLN A 937 15.26 -4.17 -0.96
C GLN A 937 16.36 -3.91 -2.00
N GLU A 938 17.61 -4.27 -1.71
CA GLU A 938 18.71 -4.15 -2.66
C GLU A 938 18.45 -4.98 -3.92
N ARG A 939 17.98 -6.23 -3.75
CA ARG A 939 17.61 -7.11 -4.86
C ARG A 939 16.46 -6.54 -5.70
N VAL A 940 15.44 -5.99 -5.05
CA VAL A 940 14.30 -5.36 -5.73
C VAL A 940 14.76 -4.12 -6.49
N LEU A 941 15.52 -3.22 -5.86
CA LEU A 941 15.99 -1.99 -6.47
C LEU A 941 16.85 -2.26 -7.71
N LYS A 942 17.78 -3.23 -7.65
CA LYS A 942 18.62 -3.61 -8.80
C LYS A 942 17.75 -4.06 -9.98
N ARG A 943 16.78 -4.95 -9.76
CA ARG A 943 15.86 -5.43 -10.80
C ARG A 943 15.00 -4.30 -11.37
N GLU A 944 14.48 -3.41 -10.52
CA GLU A 944 13.68 -2.27 -10.96
C GLU A 944 14.49 -1.31 -11.84
N VAL A 945 15.71 -0.96 -11.42
CA VAL A 945 16.59 -0.06 -12.18
C VAL A 945 16.97 -0.69 -13.51
N GLU A 946 17.33 -1.98 -13.54
CA GLU A 946 17.67 -2.68 -14.77
C GLU A 946 16.50 -2.69 -15.75
N PHE A 947 15.30 -3.00 -15.28
CA PHE A 947 14.07 -2.94 -16.08
C PHE A 947 13.82 -1.53 -16.64
N LEU A 948 13.96 -0.49 -15.82
CA LEU A 948 13.74 0.89 -16.26
C LEU A 948 14.81 1.37 -17.26
N LYS A 949 16.08 0.96 -17.07
CA LYS A 949 17.16 1.23 -18.05
C LYS A 949 16.88 0.55 -19.39
N GLN A 950 16.33 -0.66 -19.39
CA GLN A 950 15.89 -1.33 -20.61
C GLN A 950 14.71 -0.61 -21.27
N LYS A 951 13.70 -0.21 -20.47
CA LYS A 951 12.48 0.47 -20.95
C LYS A 951 12.78 1.83 -21.60
N PHE A 952 13.64 2.64 -20.99
CA PHE A 952 13.88 4.01 -21.43
C PHE A 952 15.22 4.21 -22.16
N GLY A 953 16.01 3.14 -22.33
CA GLY A 953 17.31 3.15 -22.97
C GLY A 953 18.46 3.61 -22.04
N SER A 954 19.66 3.08 -22.28
CA SER A 954 20.88 3.34 -21.49
C SER A 954 21.47 4.76 -21.64
N ASN A 955 20.92 5.59 -22.54
CA ASN A 955 21.38 6.97 -22.74
C ASN A 955 20.91 7.95 -21.64
N GLN A 956 20.07 7.53 -20.68
CA GLN A 956 19.63 8.41 -19.58
C GLN A 956 20.70 8.71 -18.53
N ASP A 957 21.82 7.99 -18.54
CA ASP A 957 22.99 8.31 -17.73
C ASP A 957 23.75 9.56 -18.25
N ARG A 958 23.39 10.08 -19.45
CA ARG A 958 23.92 11.34 -19.97
C ARG A 958 23.19 12.50 -19.30
N VAL A 959 23.75 13.00 -18.20
CA VAL A 959 23.48 14.39 -17.78
C VAL A 959 23.86 15.25 -18.98
N VAL A 960 22.88 15.87 -19.64
CA VAL A 960 23.17 16.94 -20.60
C VAL A 960 23.82 18.04 -19.76
N VAL A 961 25.13 18.19 -19.94
CA VAL A 961 25.97 19.18 -19.25
C VAL A 961 25.63 20.56 -19.78
#